data_AF-A0AAU1FKB2-F1
#
_entry.id   AF-A0AAU1FKB2-F1
#
_cell.length_a   1.000
_cell.length_b   1.000
_cell.length_c   1.000
_cell.angle_alpha   90.00
_cell.angle_beta   90.00
_cell.angle_gamma   90.00
#
_symmetry.space_group_name_H-M   'P 1'
#
loop_
_entity.id
_entity.type
_entity.pdbx_description
1 polymer ?
#
loop_
_entity_poly.entity_id
_entity_poly.type
_entity_poly.pdbx_seq_one_letter_code
_entity_poly.pdbx_strand_id
1 'polypeptide(L)'
;MSQPPNQPPQGGFGAPQDQPPAGGFGAPQDPRAQGGFGAPPNAPQDPRSQGAPPNSPHAPQGTPPPPAQPPQAPAPPQAPPAGPPQSQPQPGYGYPQQPGPYAQPGPYAQPQQPPQPGPYGQPGPYGQSQPGYGYPPQAQYPGAPGTPPPGGPGGGSKNPFKGKPAVVIGAAVAALLVVGGTVWAVGSSGDDGKKSSADKSQSPSQSPKASASDDPVNPGDGSGNGGEDPQNLNEGRQAGEAKVLWYKEAPDAPGSGADAPGLWITGKAAVKAAYKQVFAYNVGDGKPTWDAITFPQKICAATPQKTSDDKVVVAYMSGSSDSAKCNQLQQIDLDTGAKGWSGKVADGALFDSTLSLELSIAGDTLVAGRSMSGTAYDVSSGKKLWDKEKYGSSCYPAGFAGGAKLVSVASCGAGSDTEHDEVQELDPVTGKTKWTTKIPKGWRVERTYSVNPVVLYMTNDDKKTVNVTALKNNGDVRSQLKSQDTFAPECGYAILDRDLTGCQGAVADANTLYLPTEAKSGANEVVAFSLETGKEKWRVKSPADESMMPLKMDGTNLIAYVEPSYDAGGRIVSIPTTGSSHTTTKLLQNPQGTADIENGFFSKAVDYVDGRFYISTTRLTGNDEAKEKLMLAYGK
;
A
#
# COMPACT_ATOMS: atom_id res chain seq x y z
N MET A 1 -76.84 -17.20 9.99
CA MET A 1 -77.10 -18.32 10.91
C MET A 1 -75.92 -19.28 10.76
N SER A 2 -75.10 -19.56 11.78
CA SER A 2 -75.11 -19.11 13.19
C SER A 2 -73.67 -19.04 13.77
N GLN A 3 -73.50 -18.58 15.01
CA GLN A 3 -72.21 -18.21 15.63
C GLN A 3 -71.48 -19.34 16.43
N PRO A 4 -70.20 -19.12 16.84
CA PRO A 4 -69.35 -20.10 17.56
C PRO A 4 -69.21 -19.85 19.08
N PRO A 5 -68.54 -20.77 19.80
CA PRO A 5 -67.64 -20.51 20.95
C PRO A 5 -66.31 -21.33 20.84
N ASN A 6 -65.22 -21.22 21.63
CA ASN A 6 -64.83 -20.31 22.73
C ASN A 6 -63.28 -20.25 22.91
N GLN A 7 -62.80 -19.46 23.88
CA GLN A 7 -61.45 -19.46 24.52
C GLN A 7 -61.64 -19.10 26.03
N PRO A 8 -60.62 -19.06 26.93
CA PRO A 8 -59.27 -19.66 26.97
C PRO A 8 -59.14 -20.63 28.20
N PRO A 9 -57.98 -20.86 28.88
CA PRO A 9 -57.25 -19.88 29.72
C PRO A 9 -55.69 -19.98 29.65
N GLN A 10 -54.98 -19.23 30.52
CA GLN A 10 -53.50 -19.14 30.60
C GLN A 10 -52.88 -19.97 31.74
N GLY A 11 -51.57 -20.26 31.61
CA GLY A 11 -50.67 -20.75 32.67
C GLY A 11 -49.49 -21.55 32.06
N GLY A 12 -48.26 -21.50 32.55
CA GLY A 12 -47.73 -20.74 33.68
C GLY A 12 -46.52 -21.46 34.31
N PHE A 13 -45.34 -21.38 33.70
CA PHE A 13 -44.15 -22.12 34.14
C PHE A 13 -43.15 -21.23 34.90
N GLY A 14 -42.83 -21.64 36.14
CA GLY A 14 -41.78 -21.05 36.97
C GLY A 14 -40.43 -21.76 36.81
N ALA A 15 -39.39 -21.17 37.41
CA ALA A 15 -38.03 -21.70 37.41
C ALA A 15 -37.78 -22.69 38.57
N PRO A 16 -36.83 -23.62 38.42
CA PRO A 16 -36.04 -24.17 39.52
C PRO A 16 -34.66 -23.49 39.62
N GLN A 17 -34.05 -23.57 40.79
CA GLN A 17 -32.67 -23.17 41.06
C GLN A 17 -31.72 -24.38 40.92
N ASP A 18 -30.40 -24.15 40.78
CA ASP A 18 -29.48 -24.45 41.88
C ASP A 18 -28.01 -24.04 41.62
N GLN A 19 -27.30 -23.80 42.73
CA GLN A 19 -25.86 -23.56 42.92
C GLN A 19 -25.30 -24.74 43.76
N PRO A 20 -23.97 -25.00 43.93
CA PRO A 20 -22.95 -24.03 44.37
C PRO A 20 -21.51 -24.43 43.91
N PRO A 21 -20.39 -24.14 44.63
CA PRO A 21 -20.06 -23.07 45.58
C PRO A 21 -18.89 -22.18 45.11
N ALA A 22 -18.55 -21.15 45.90
CA ALA A 22 -17.37 -20.30 45.69
C ALA A 22 -16.24 -20.61 46.70
N GLY A 23 -15.00 -20.29 46.32
CA GLY A 23 -13.82 -20.30 47.19
C GLY A 23 -12.62 -19.64 46.49
N GLY A 24 -11.79 -18.87 47.21
CA GLY A 24 -10.74 -18.07 46.58
C GLY A 24 -9.56 -17.71 47.48
N PHE A 25 -8.38 -17.76 46.88
CA PHE A 25 -7.05 -17.30 47.35
C PHE A 25 -6.26 -16.93 46.08
N GLY A 26 -5.23 -16.08 46.07
CA GLY A 26 -4.59 -15.27 47.10
C GLY A 26 -3.27 -14.72 46.50
N ALA A 27 -2.98 -13.42 46.63
CA ALA A 27 -1.85 -12.80 45.92
C ALA A 27 -0.49 -13.03 46.65
N PRO A 28 0.62 -13.29 45.93
CA PRO A 28 1.97 -13.31 46.51
C PRO A 28 2.40 -11.94 47.06
N GLN A 29 3.20 -11.95 48.14
CA GLN A 29 3.61 -10.73 48.87
C GLN A 29 5.06 -10.32 48.59
N ASP A 30 5.34 -9.02 48.74
CA ASP A 30 6.67 -8.40 48.77
C ASP A 30 7.29 -8.49 50.18
N PRO A 31 8.52 -9.03 50.34
CA PRO A 31 9.27 -8.98 51.60
C PRO A 31 10.44 -7.96 51.56
N ARG A 32 10.27 -6.82 52.22
CA ARG A 32 11.36 -5.89 52.57
C ARG A 32 11.28 -5.45 54.03
N ALA A 33 12.29 -5.79 54.85
CA ALA A 33 12.93 -4.92 55.87
C ALA A 33 13.90 -5.69 56.80
N GLN A 34 14.96 -5.00 57.26
CA GLN A 34 15.84 -5.32 58.42
C GLN A 34 16.70 -6.62 58.34
N GLY A 35 17.96 -6.67 58.80
CA GLY A 35 18.92 -5.59 59.11
C GLY A 35 20.07 -5.98 60.07
N GLY A 36 21.33 -5.75 59.67
CA GLY A 36 22.45 -5.42 60.59
C GLY A 36 23.57 -6.45 60.90
N PHE A 37 24.82 -5.93 60.94
CA PHE A 37 26.02 -6.36 61.70
C PHE A 37 26.80 -7.67 61.40
N GLY A 38 28.14 -7.56 61.34
CA GLY A 38 29.07 -8.65 61.73
C GLY A 38 30.23 -9.03 60.77
N ALA A 39 31.45 -9.13 61.28
CA ALA A 39 32.66 -9.75 60.70
C ALA A 39 33.36 -10.57 61.84
N PRO A 40 34.56 -11.22 61.73
CA PRO A 40 35.56 -11.42 60.64
C PRO A 40 35.97 -12.93 60.54
N PRO A 41 37.25 -13.43 60.47
CA PRO A 41 38.52 -13.01 59.82
C PRO A 41 39.29 -14.12 59.01
N ASN A 42 40.35 -13.68 58.29
CA ASN A 42 41.62 -14.40 58.00
C ASN A 42 41.73 -15.62 57.03
N ALA A 43 42.98 -15.85 56.59
CA ALA A 43 43.42 -16.82 55.57
C ALA A 43 44.55 -17.76 56.10
N PRO A 44 45.02 -18.73 55.28
CA PRO A 44 46.43 -19.17 55.33
C PRO A 44 47.12 -19.25 53.94
N GLN A 45 48.39 -19.66 53.92
CA GLN A 45 49.44 -19.34 52.93
C GLN A 45 49.81 -20.47 51.94
N ASP A 46 50.53 -20.11 50.86
CA ASP A 46 51.32 -20.97 49.95
C ASP A 46 52.68 -21.42 50.57
N PRO A 47 53.28 -22.54 50.13
CA PRO A 47 54.66 -22.45 49.61
C PRO A 47 55.12 -23.47 48.52
N ARG A 48 55.77 -22.96 47.45
CA ARG A 48 56.90 -23.55 46.64
C ARG A 48 56.59 -24.63 45.56
N SER A 49 57.41 -24.90 44.52
CA SER A 49 58.45 -24.14 43.75
C SER A 49 59.09 -25.02 42.64
N GLN A 50 59.57 -24.41 41.52
CA GLN A 50 60.71 -24.80 40.61
C GLN A 50 60.37 -24.79 39.09
N GLY A 51 61.33 -24.34 38.25
CA GLY A 51 61.37 -24.58 36.78
C GLY A 51 61.35 -23.34 35.86
N ALA A 52 62.36 -23.18 35.01
CA ALA A 52 62.52 -22.17 33.93
C ALA A 52 63.60 -22.68 32.93
N PRO A 53 64.01 -22.01 31.81
CA PRO A 53 63.59 -20.73 31.20
C PRO A 53 63.35 -20.90 29.65
N PRO A 54 63.79 -20.02 28.71
CA PRO A 54 63.51 -18.58 28.48
C PRO A 54 62.91 -18.26 27.08
N ASN A 55 62.07 -17.21 26.98
CA ASN A 55 62.34 -16.06 26.07
C ASN A 55 61.44 -14.84 26.38
N SER A 56 61.77 -13.67 25.84
CA SER A 56 61.16 -12.36 26.18
C SER A 56 60.32 -11.77 25.02
N PRO A 57 59.66 -10.60 25.20
CA PRO A 57 58.67 -10.29 26.24
C PRO A 57 57.34 -9.75 25.66
N HIS A 58 56.21 -9.97 26.33
CA HIS A 58 54.95 -9.27 26.06
C HIS A 58 54.76 -8.10 27.06
N ALA A 59 54.12 -7.02 26.61
CA ALA A 59 53.71 -5.89 27.46
C ALA A 59 52.17 -5.85 27.59
N PRO A 60 51.61 -5.74 28.82
CA PRO A 60 50.16 -5.72 29.02
C PRO A 60 49.57 -4.30 29.18
N GLN A 61 48.33 -4.15 28.69
CA GLN A 61 47.27 -3.23 29.13
C GLN A 61 47.60 -1.77 29.47
N GLY A 62 47.08 -0.85 28.64
CA GLY A 62 46.80 0.54 28.99
C GLY A 62 45.46 0.97 28.36
N THR A 63 44.63 1.72 29.09
CA THR A 63 43.33 2.21 28.60
C THR A 63 43.48 3.46 27.72
N PRO A 64 42.68 3.64 26.64
CA PRO A 64 42.72 4.85 25.84
C PRO A 64 42.11 6.06 26.58
N PRO A 65 42.75 7.25 26.55
CA PRO A 65 42.09 8.50 26.92
C PRO A 65 41.09 8.96 25.83
N PRO A 66 40.14 9.86 26.15
CA PRO A 66 39.18 10.38 25.17
C PRO A 66 39.86 11.23 24.08
N PRO A 67 39.30 11.27 22.85
CA PRO A 67 39.90 12.00 21.73
C PRO A 67 39.85 13.53 21.91
N ALA A 68 40.94 14.20 21.52
CA ALA A 68 41.06 15.65 21.57
C ALA A 68 40.30 16.35 20.43
N GLN A 69 39.84 17.58 20.67
CA GLN A 69 39.22 18.43 19.66
C GLN A 69 40.26 19.04 18.70
N PRO A 70 39.93 19.27 17.42
CA PRO A 70 40.79 20.02 16.50
C PRO A 70 40.89 21.51 16.90
N PRO A 71 42.03 22.18 16.62
CA PRO A 71 42.26 23.56 17.03
C PRO A 71 41.38 24.57 16.28
N GLN A 72 40.93 25.61 17.00
CA GLN A 72 40.14 26.71 16.43
C GLN A 72 41.04 27.71 15.66
N ALA A 73 40.48 28.30 14.60
CA ALA A 73 41.10 29.40 13.88
C ALA A 73 40.91 30.76 14.62
N PRO A 74 41.81 31.75 14.47
CA PRO A 74 41.69 33.04 15.14
C PRO A 74 40.49 33.86 14.68
N ALA A 75 39.85 34.58 15.62
CA ALA A 75 38.75 35.50 15.33
C ALA A 75 39.25 36.89 14.86
N PRO A 76 38.56 37.56 13.92
CA PRO A 76 38.87 38.93 13.52
C PRO A 76 38.40 39.98 14.58
N PRO A 77 39.00 41.19 14.62
CA PRO A 77 38.74 42.17 15.68
C PRO A 77 37.33 42.82 15.64
N GLN A 78 36.85 43.22 16.81
CA GLN A 78 35.59 43.97 16.96
C GLN A 78 35.77 45.48 16.69
N ALA A 79 34.71 46.13 16.20
CA ALA A 79 34.58 47.58 16.11
C ALA A 79 33.48 48.08 17.09
N PRO A 80 33.58 49.32 17.62
CA PRO A 80 32.70 49.81 18.68
C PRO A 80 31.27 50.19 18.20
N PRO A 81 30.27 50.19 19.10
CA PRO A 81 28.86 50.38 18.74
C PRO A 81 28.48 51.85 18.51
N ALA A 82 27.53 52.07 17.60
CA ALA A 82 26.84 53.35 17.37
C ALA A 82 25.33 53.21 17.63
N GLY A 83 24.70 54.27 18.14
CA GLY A 83 23.29 54.26 18.59
C GLY A 83 22.24 54.57 17.50
N PRO A 84 20.94 54.43 17.82
CA PRO A 84 19.84 54.60 16.86
C PRO A 84 19.37 56.07 16.70
N PRO A 85 18.97 56.51 15.49
CA PRO A 85 18.23 57.76 15.27
C PRO A 85 16.74 57.58 14.92
N GLN A 86 15.97 58.66 15.03
CA GLN A 86 14.50 58.74 14.91
C GLN A 86 13.99 59.07 13.49
N SER A 87 12.67 59.25 13.38
CA SER A 87 11.85 59.46 12.18
C SER A 87 11.64 60.92 11.73
N GLN A 88 11.38 61.11 10.41
CA GLN A 88 10.72 62.28 9.75
C GLN A 88 11.47 63.64 9.75
N PRO A 89 11.11 64.63 8.89
CA PRO A 89 10.31 64.63 7.63
C PRO A 89 10.98 65.39 6.43
N GLN A 90 10.22 65.59 5.32
CA GLN A 90 10.47 66.49 4.16
C GLN A 90 10.66 67.98 4.56
N PRO A 91 11.41 68.86 3.81
CA PRO A 91 10.93 69.41 2.51
C PRO A 91 11.94 70.03 1.47
N GLY A 92 11.53 70.08 0.18
CA GLY A 92 11.40 71.33 -0.63
C GLY A 92 12.58 72.07 -1.36
N TYR A 93 12.34 72.36 -2.66
CA TYR A 93 12.85 73.48 -3.53
C TYR A 93 14.30 73.58 -4.06
N GLY A 94 14.43 73.91 -5.37
CA GLY A 94 15.66 74.46 -6.02
C GLY A 94 15.78 74.18 -7.55
N TYR A 95 16.08 75.20 -8.39
CA TYR A 95 16.27 75.11 -9.86
C TYR A 95 17.13 76.28 -10.40
N PRO A 96 17.89 76.12 -11.51
CA PRO A 96 18.12 77.23 -12.46
C PRO A 96 18.07 76.86 -13.97
N GLN A 97 18.37 77.83 -14.85
CA GLN A 97 17.86 78.04 -16.23
C GLN A 97 18.56 77.38 -17.45
N GLN A 98 18.01 77.71 -18.63
CA GLN A 98 18.28 77.29 -20.04
C GLN A 98 19.30 78.21 -20.77
N PRO A 99 19.66 78.00 -22.08
CA PRO A 99 18.88 78.59 -23.21
C PRO A 99 18.80 77.74 -24.53
N GLY A 100 17.98 78.19 -25.51
CA GLY A 100 17.79 77.60 -26.87
C GLY A 100 18.55 78.33 -28.01
N PRO A 101 18.06 78.42 -29.29
CA PRO A 101 16.73 78.12 -29.86
C PRO A 101 16.71 77.06 -31.02
N TYR A 102 15.54 76.58 -31.51
CA TYR A 102 14.77 76.99 -32.74
C TYR A 102 13.65 75.93 -33.02
N ALA A 103 12.59 76.01 -33.87
CA ALA A 103 11.90 77.02 -34.72
C ALA A 103 10.42 76.55 -35.04
N GLN A 104 9.74 77.09 -36.08
CA GLN A 104 8.29 76.93 -36.43
C GLN A 104 8.04 77.14 -37.96
N PRO A 105 6.90 76.77 -38.64
CA PRO A 105 5.50 77.27 -38.39
C PRO A 105 4.28 76.33 -38.67
N GLY A 106 3.06 76.78 -38.28
CA GLY A 106 1.71 76.18 -38.52
C GLY A 106 0.88 76.85 -39.66
N PRO A 107 -0.47 77.08 -39.58
CA PRO A 107 -1.34 77.22 -38.38
C PRO A 107 -2.86 76.73 -38.50
N TYR A 108 -3.74 77.21 -37.57
CA TYR A 108 -5.24 77.09 -37.41
C TYR A 108 -5.78 75.96 -36.48
N ALA A 109 -6.96 75.99 -35.79
CA ALA A 109 -8.00 77.01 -35.44
C ALA A 109 -8.92 76.56 -34.23
N GLN A 110 -9.93 77.36 -33.81
CA GLN A 110 -10.98 77.10 -32.76
C GLN A 110 -12.25 78.01 -33.00
N PRO A 111 -13.29 78.31 -32.13
CA PRO A 111 -13.47 78.24 -30.63
C PRO A 111 -14.92 77.92 -30.06
N GLN A 112 -15.22 78.34 -28.80
CA GLN A 112 -16.53 78.76 -28.17
C GLN A 112 -17.45 77.82 -27.30
N GLN A 113 -18.35 78.44 -26.49
CA GLN A 113 -19.09 78.01 -25.25
C GLN A 113 -20.38 78.90 -25.02
N PRO A 114 -21.29 78.79 -23.98
CA PRO A 114 -21.54 77.87 -22.80
C PRO A 114 -23.05 77.34 -22.80
N PRO A 115 -24.01 77.34 -21.78
CA PRO A 115 -24.05 77.53 -20.30
C PRO A 115 -24.95 76.56 -19.39
N GLN A 116 -26.25 76.85 -19.12
CA GLN A 116 -27.10 76.44 -17.93
C GLN A 116 -28.64 76.53 -18.23
N PRO A 117 -29.66 76.05 -17.43
CA PRO A 117 -29.73 75.86 -15.95
C PRO A 117 -30.51 74.60 -15.39
N GLY A 118 -30.72 74.52 -14.04
CA GLY A 118 -31.64 73.58 -13.31
C GLY A 118 -32.86 74.28 -12.67
N PRO A 119 -33.42 73.92 -11.46
CA PRO A 119 -33.06 72.83 -10.51
C PRO A 119 -34.25 72.11 -9.75
N TYR A 120 -33.93 71.17 -8.84
CA TYR A 120 -34.60 70.81 -7.53
C TYR A 120 -33.77 69.71 -6.81
N GLY A 121 -33.97 69.22 -5.56
CA GLY A 121 -34.93 69.46 -4.45
C GLY A 121 -34.56 68.64 -3.17
N GLN A 122 -35.19 68.88 -2.00
CA GLN A 122 -34.84 68.41 -0.62
C GLN A 122 -36.09 68.52 0.33
N PRO A 123 -36.15 68.14 1.65
CA PRO A 123 -35.18 67.51 2.60
C PRO A 123 -35.74 66.30 3.47
N GLY A 124 -35.04 65.89 4.56
CA GLY A 124 -35.41 64.84 5.58
C GLY A 124 -36.24 65.35 6.81
N PRO A 125 -36.03 64.96 8.12
CA PRO A 125 -35.05 64.04 8.78
C PRO A 125 -35.60 63.21 10.02
N TYR A 126 -34.76 62.96 11.08
CA TYR A 126 -34.97 62.32 12.44
C TYR A 126 -34.85 60.77 12.58
N GLY A 127 -34.32 60.16 13.66
CA GLY A 127 -33.44 60.64 14.78
C GLY A 127 -33.40 59.77 16.09
N GLN A 128 -32.19 59.52 16.67
CA GLN A 128 -31.85 59.16 18.11
C GLN A 128 -32.44 57.86 18.78
N SER A 129 -31.97 57.29 19.93
CA SER A 129 -30.65 57.22 20.64
C SER A 129 -30.63 56.31 21.92
N GLN A 130 -29.45 55.74 22.30
CA GLN A 130 -28.96 55.42 23.69
C GLN A 130 -29.51 54.16 24.48
N PRO A 131 -28.85 53.68 25.60
CA PRO A 131 -28.68 52.22 25.90
C PRO A 131 -28.81 51.72 27.38
N GLY A 132 -28.54 50.42 27.62
CA GLY A 132 -28.26 49.78 28.94
C GLY A 132 -29.03 48.44 29.18
N TYR A 133 -28.68 47.53 30.12
CA TYR A 133 -27.48 47.28 30.95
C TYR A 133 -27.59 45.89 31.66
N GLY A 134 -26.50 45.13 31.86
CA GLY A 134 -26.31 44.25 33.06
C GLY A 134 -26.64 42.74 33.10
N TYR A 135 -25.66 41.88 32.73
CA TYR A 135 -25.23 40.64 33.44
C TYR A 135 -26.18 39.38 33.51
N PRO A 136 -25.75 38.17 34.00
CA PRO A 136 -25.94 36.87 33.30
C PRO A 136 -26.67 35.84 34.26
N PRO A 137 -26.42 34.49 34.40
CA PRO A 137 -25.44 33.56 33.81
C PRO A 137 -25.91 32.09 33.51
N GLN A 138 -24.92 31.21 33.30
CA GLN A 138 -24.92 29.73 33.33
C GLN A 138 -25.38 28.99 32.04
N ALA A 139 -24.78 27.81 31.82
CA ALA A 139 -24.85 27.03 30.58
C ALA A 139 -25.57 25.68 30.76
N GLN A 140 -26.14 25.15 29.66
CA GLN A 140 -26.56 23.75 29.53
C GLN A 140 -26.26 23.21 28.12
N TYR A 141 -25.86 21.94 28.05
CA TYR A 141 -25.88 21.12 26.83
C TYR A 141 -27.31 20.65 26.53
N PRO A 142 -27.72 20.67 25.26
CA PRO A 142 -28.18 19.45 24.59
C PRO A 142 -27.49 19.29 23.21
N GLY A 143 -27.54 18.16 22.50
CA GLY A 143 -28.30 16.92 22.70
C GLY A 143 -28.71 16.38 21.33
N ALA A 144 -28.43 15.11 21.03
CA ALA A 144 -28.55 14.58 19.65
C ALA A 144 -30.00 14.19 19.27
N PRO A 145 -30.51 14.62 18.10
CA PRO A 145 -31.64 13.98 17.42
C PRO A 145 -31.16 12.74 16.63
N GLY A 146 -31.93 11.67 16.45
CA GLY A 146 -33.34 11.45 16.81
C GLY A 146 -34.20 11.21 15.57
N THR A 147 -34.46 9.94 15.24
CA THR A 147 -35.17 9.52 14.01
C THR A 147 -36.70 9.69 14.11
N PRO A 148 -37.37 10.32 13.12
CA PRO A 148 -38.83 10.38 13.04
C PRO A 148 -39.48 9.13 12.38
N PRO A 149 -40.62 8.63 12.88
CA PRO A 149 -41.44 7.56 12.27
C PRO A 149 -42.54 8.13 11.31
N PRO A 150 -43.44 7.31 10.69
CA PRO A 150 -43.84 7.54 9.29
C PRO A 150 -45.27 8.06 9.03
N GLY A 151 -45.46 8.70 7.86
CA GLY A 151 -46.78 8.98 7.25
C GLY A 151 -46.67 9.73 5.91
N GLY A 152 -47.43 9.30 4.88
CA GLY A 152 -47.59 9.99 3.58
C GLY A 152 -48.88 10.83 3.52
N PRO A 153 -49.41 11.21 2.33
CA PRO A 153 -49.03 10.77 0.97
C PRO A 153 -48.83 11.91 -0.07
N GLY A 154 -48.30 11.61 -1.28
CA GLY A 154 -48.48 12.50 -2.44
C GLY A 154 -47.53 12.41 -3.65
N GLY A 155 -47.68 11.39 -4.51
CA GLY A 155 -47.24 11.40 -5.93
C GLY A 155 -45.73 11.39 -6.26
N GLY A 156 -45.25 10.75 -7.34
CA GLY A 156 -45.94 9.86 -8.28
C GLY A 156 -45.04 9.40 -9.43
N SER A 157 -44.69 8.11 -9.48
CA SER A 157 -43.80 7.50 -10.48
C SER A 157 -44.55 6.81 -11.62
N LYS A 158 -44.21 7.11 -12.89
CA LYS A 158 -44.78 6.44 -14.08
C LYS A 158 -43.97 5.21 -14.46
N ASN A 159 -44.65 4.10 -14.78
CA ASN A 159 -44.01 2.86 -15.27
C ASN A 159 -44.85 2.16 -16.37
N PRO A 160 -44.44 2.26 -17.64
CA PRO A 160 -44.85 1.34 -18.72
C PRO A 160 -43.73 0.29 -18.95
N PHE A 161 -43.97 -0.98 -19.27
CA PHE A 161 -45.15 -1.64 -19.86
C PHE A 161 -45.42 -3.05 -19.26
N LYS A 162 -46.63 -3.57 -19.46
CA LYS A 162 -47.00 -5.00 -19.39
C LYS A 162 -47.94 -5.32 -20.57
N GLY A 163 -47.67 -6.37 -21.35
CA GLY A 163 -48.56 -6.81 -22.46
C GLY A 163 -47.98 -7.91 -23.36
N LYS A 164 -48.58 -9.11 -23.30
CA LYS A 164 -48.25 -10.37 -24.03
C LYS A 164 -49.06 -10.50 -25.36
N PRO A 165 -49.01 -11.60 -26.16
CA PRO A 165 -47.90 -12.47 -26.64
C PRO A 165 -47.99 -12.94 -28.13
N ALA A 166 -46.90 -13.50 -28.68
CA ALA A 166 -46.85 -14.54 -29.75
C ALA A 166 -45.44 -15.22 -29.68
N VAL A 167 -45.19 -16.53 -29.58
CA VAL A 167 -45.62 -17.76 -30.30
C VAL A 167 -44.80 -18.04 -31.59
N VAL A 168 -43.78 -18.92 -31.50
CA VAL A 168 -43.55 -20.15 -32.32
C VAL A 168 -42.28 -20.92 -31.85
N ILE A 169 -42.51 -22.17 -31.42
CA ILE A 169 -41.71 -23.42 -31.52
C ILE A 169 -40.16 -23.37 -31.61
N GLY A 170 -39.51 -24.05 -30.65
CA GLY A 170 -38.16 -24.65 -30.73
C GLY A 170 -37.93 -25.55 -29.50
N ALA A 171 -37.42 -26.78 -29.65
CA ALA A 171 -37.53 -27.80 -28.59
C ALA A 171 -36.25 -28.64 -28.35
N ALA A 172 -35.94 -28.89 -27.08
CA ALA A 172 -35.23 -30.09 -26.60
C ALA A 172 -35.39 -30.22 -25.07
N VAL A 173 -36.03 -31.30 -24.58
CA VAL A 173 -35.97 -31.74 -23.18
C VAL A 173 -35.83 -33.26 -23.18
N ALA A 174 -34.68 -33.76 -22.74
CA ALA A 174 -34.41 -35.18 -22.48
C ALA A 174 -33.22 -35.32 -21.51
N ALA A 175 -33.13 -36.46 -20.83
CA ALA A 175 -31.97 -36.90 -20.04
C ALA A 175 -31.61 -36.14 -18.73
N LEU A 176 -32.58 -35.96 -17.81
CA LEU A 176 -32.31 -35.74 -16.36
C LEU A 176 -33.34 -36.44 -15.44
N LEU A 177 -33.72 -37.70 -15.71
CA LEU A 177 -34.66 -38.48 -14.85
C LEU A 177 -34.34 -39.99 -14.71
N VAL A 178 -33.08 -40.33 -14.46
CA VAL A 178 -32.64 -41.56 -13.75
C VAL A 178 -31.24 -41.26 -13.18
N VAL A 179 -30.82 -41.64 -11.97
CA VAL A 179 -31.36 -42.58 -10.97
C VAL A 179 -31.37 -41.91 -9.58
N GLY A 180 -32.35 -42.19 -8.70
CA GLY A 180 -32.37 -41.62 -7.34
C GLY A 180 -33.28 -42.33 -6.33
N GLY A 181 -32.77 -43.37 -5.67
CA GLY A 181 -33.45 -44.12 -4.59
C GLY A 181 -34.56 -45.07 -5.07
N THR A 182 -34.96 -46.12 -4.35
CA THR A 182 -34.38 -46.81 -3.17
C THR A 182 -34.61 -48.33 -3.36
N VAL A 183 -34.07 -49.26 -2.55
CA VAL A 183 -34.67 -49.80 -1.31
C VAL A 183 -33.64 -50.75 -0.63
N TRP A 184 -33.73 -50.89 0.70
CA TRP A 184 -32.92 -51.76 1.56
C TRP A 184 -33.59 -53.12 1.81
N ALA A 185 -32.81 -54.22 1.97
CA ALA A 185 -32.97 -55.26 3.03
C ALA A 185 -32.49 -56.70 2.65
N VAL A 186 -32.01 -57.44 3.67
CA VAL A 186 -31.95 -58.91 3.86
C VAL A 186 -31.16 -59.79 2.87
N GLY A 187 -30.15 -60.51 3.39
CA GLY A 187 -30.24 -61.98 3.41
C GLY A 187 -29.10 -62.85 2.86
N SER A 188 -28.13 -63.20 3.72
CA SER A 188 -27.54 -64.55 3.91
C SER A 188 -27.31 -65.54 2.72
N SER A 189 -26.07 -66.07 2.70
CA SER A 189 -25.69 -67.48 2.39
C SER A 189 -25.88 -68.06 0.98
N GLY A 190 -24.90 -68.87 0.55
CA GLY A 190 -25.07 -69.85 -0.53
C GLY A 190 -23.81 -70.08 -1.37
N ASP A 191 -23.20 -71.26 -1.22
CA ASP A 191 -22.41 -71.91 -2.27
C ASP A 191 -23.31 -72.12 -3.53
N ASP A 192 -22.84 -72.37 -4.75
CA ASP A 192 -21.90 -73.42 -5.14
C ASP A 192 -21.39 -73.19 -6.59
N GLY A 193 -20.28 -73.84 -6.96
CA GLY A 193 -19.46 -73.41 -8.11
C GLY A 193 -19.80 -74.01 -9.48
N LYS A 194 -18.89 -73.77 -10.45
CA LYS A 194 -18.25 -74.84 -11.24
C LYS A 194 -17.00 -74.41 -12.01
N LYS A 195 -16.08 -75.39 -12.07
CA LYS A 195 -14.87 -75.57 -12.91
C LYS A 195 -15.08 -75.05 -14.36
N SER A 196 -14.20 -74.26 -14.99
CA SER A 196 -12.74 -74.42 -15.26
C SER A 196 -12.45 -75.10 -16.61
N SER A 197 -11.69 -74.40 -17.48
CA SER A 197 -10.45 -74.86 -18.18
C SER A 197 -10.30 -74.42 -19.64
N ALA A 198 -9.12 -73.85 -19.96
CA ALA A 198 -8.50 -73.65 -21.29
C ALA A 198 -9.21 -72.70 -22.30
N ASP A 199 -8.52 -72.11 -23.31
CA ASP A 199 -7.11 -72.24 -23.72
C ASP A 199 -6.47 -70.87 -24.10
N LYS A 200 -5.21 -70.88 -24.55
CA LYS A 200 -4.31 -69.71 -24.69
C LYS A 200 -4.65 -68.75 -25.84
N SER A 201 -4.28 -67.48 -25.64
CA SER A 201 -3.32 -66.77 -26.52
C SER A 201 -2.66 -65.61 -25.76
N GLN A 202 -1.46 -65.19 -26.19
CA GLN A 202 -0.69 -64.13 -25.52
C GLN A 202 -0.53 -62.87 -26.39
N SER A 203 -0.23 -61.75 -25.71
CA SER A 203 0.32 -60.49 -26.25
C SER A 203 -0.66 -59.53 -26.93
N PRO A 204 -0.51 -58.20 -26.73
CA PRO A 204 -0.23 -57.55 -25.45
C PRO A 204 -1.25 -56.45 -25.12
N SER A 205 -1.46 -56.16 -23.84
CA SER A 205 -2.43 -55.17 -23.36
C SER A 205 -2.07 -53.74 -23.77
N GLN A 206 -2.98 -53.06 -24.47
CA GLN A 206 -3.04 -51.60 -24.44
C GLN A 206 -3.79 -51.18 -23.18
N SER A 207 -3.09 -50.54 -22.24
CA SER A 207 -3.72 -49.97 -21.04
C SER A 207 -4.63 -48.80 -21.42
N PRO A 208 -5.90 -48.76 -20.97
CA PRO A 208 -6.73 -47.57 -21.11
C PRO A 208 -6.08 -46.37 -20.43
N LYS A 209 -6.12 -45.23 -21.12
CA LYS A 209 -5.65 -43.93 -20.64
C LYS A 209 -6.35 -43.59 -19.32
N ALA A 210 -5.59 -43.43 -18.23
CA ALA A 210 -6.13 -42.90 -16.99
C ALA A 210 -6.63 -41.46 -17.20
N SER A 211 -7.80 -41.14 -16.65
CA SER A 211 -8.26 -39.75 -16.55
C SER A 211 -7.34 -38.97 -15.61
N ALA A 212 -7.21 -37.67 -15.84
CA ALA A 212 -6.70 -36.77 -14.80
C ALA A 212 -7.67 -36.76 -13.61
N SER A 213 -7.13 -36.55 -12.41
CA SER A 213 -7.90 -36.19 -11.21
C SER A 213 -7.71 -34.69 -10.99
N ASP A 214 -8.80 -33.94 -10.84
CA ASP A 214 -8.80 -32.48 -10.74
C ASP A 214 -8.48 -31.97 -9.31
N ASP A 215 -7.76 -32.75 -8.50
CA ASP A 215 -7.43 -32.46 -7.10
C ASP A 215 -6.00 -31.91 -6.96
N PRO A 216 -5.80 -30.68 -6.42
CA PRO A 216 -4.47 -30.13 -6.14
C PRO A 216 -3.70 -30.95 -5.10
N VAL A 217 -2.51 -31.43 -5.45
CA VAL A 217 -1.68 -32.28 -4.56
C VAL A 217 -1.00 -31.48 -3.43
N ASN A 218 -1.27 -31.89 -2.19
CA ASN A 218 -0.84 -31.27 -0.92
C ASN A 218 0.55 -31.75 -0.45
N PRO A 219 1.47 -30.83 -0.09
CA PRO A 219 2.68 -31.18 0.66
C PRO A 219 3.08 -30.17 1.77
N GLY A 220 2.32 -30.14 2.87
CA GLY A 220 2.90 -29.96 4.21
C GLY A 220 2.91 -28.55 4.85
N ASP A 221 3.71 -28.40 5.91
CA ASP A 221 3.67 -27.28 6.87
C ASP A 221 4.60 -26.10 6.52
N GLY A 222 5.08 -26.04 5.28
CA GLY A 222 6.03 -25.01 4.83
C GLY A 222 7.49 -25.23 5.26
N SER A 223 7.78 -26.18 6.15
CA SER A 223 9.16 -26.59 6.50
C SER A 223 9.89 -27.32 5.36
N GLY A 224 9.14 -27.70 4.31
CA GLY A 224 9.56 -28.56 3.20
C GLY A 224 10.97 -28.28 2.65
N ASN A 225 11.74 -29.36 2.59
CA ASN A 225 13.13 -29.41 2.16
C ASN A 225 13.33 -28.71 0.81
N GLY A 226 14.22 -27.71 0.76
CA GLY A 226 14.66 -27.09 -0.49
C GLY A 226 15.62 -27.98 -1.29
N GLY A 227 15.15 -29.10 -1.81
CA GLY A 227 15.94 -30.07 -2.56
C GLY A 227 15.14 -31.30 -2.95
N GLU A 228 15.27 -31.71 -4.22
CA GLU A 228 14.42 -32.70 -4.91
C GLU A 228 12.93 -32.33 -4.89
N ASP A 229 12.54 -31.60 -5.95
CA ASP A 229 11.19 -31.14 -6.31
C ASP A 229 10.07 -32.13 -5.92
N PRO A 230 9.43 -31.98 -4.74
CA PRO A 230 8.56 -33.00 -4.16
C PRO A 230 7.16 -33.03 -4.79
N GLN A 231 6.91 -32.11 -5.71
CA GLN A 231 5.65 -31.91 -6.44
C GLN A 231 5.83 -32.15 -7.95
N ASN A 232 7.04 -32.54 -8.39
CA ASN A 232 7.41 -32.71 -9.80
C ASN A 232 7.10 -31.48 -10.68
N LEU A 233 7.22 -30.25 -10.15
CA LEU A 233 6.93 -29.01 -10.89
C LEU A 233 7.87 -28.76 -12.09
N ASN A 234 8.97 -29.50 -12.15
CA ASN A 234 9.93 -29.53 -13.26
C ASN A 234 9.79 -30.78 -14.16
N GLU A 235 8.86 -31.71 -13.87
CA GLU A 235 8.56 -32.84 -14.76
C GLU A 235 7.94 -32.31 -16.07
N GLY A 236 8.30 -32.93 -17.20
CA GLY A 236 7.89 -32.46 -18.53
C GLY A 236 8.49 -31.12 -18.98
N ARG A 237 9.27 -30.41 -18.15
CA ARG A 237 9.89 -29.12 -18.50
C ARG A 237 10.78 -29.24 -19.74
N GLN A 238 10.55 -28.38 -20.72
CA GLN A 238 11.23 -28.36 -22.01
C GLN A 238 12.61 -27.69 -21.94
N ALA A 239 13.45 -27.98 -22.94
CA ALA A 239 14.77 -27.36 -23.06
C ALA A 239 14.65 -25.86 -23.39
N GLY A 240 15.21 -25.01 -22.54
CA GLY A 240 15.12 -23.54 -22.66
C GLY A 240 14.00 -22.89 -21.84
N GLU A 241 13.17 -23.68 -21.17
CA GLU A 241 12.34 -23.20 -20.05
C GLU A 241 13.19 -23.08 -18.77
N ALA A 242 12.79 -22.15 -17.90
CA ALA A 242 13.32 -21.92 -16.58
C ALA A 242 12.90 -23.03 -15.63
N LYS A 243 13.78 -23.43 -14.71
CA LYS A 243 13.41 -24.31 -13.61
C LYS A 243 12.48 -23.57 -12.65
N VAL A 244 11.52 -24.29 -12.09
CA VAL A 244 10.98 -23.91 -10.76
C VAL A 244 12.10 -24.18 -9.77
N LEU A 245 12.56 -23.14 -9.07
CA LEU A 245 13.58 -23.25 -8.04
C LEU A 245 12.98 -23.78 -6.74
N TRP A 246 11.80 -23.26 -6.39
CA TRP A 246 11.02 -23.64 -5.23
C TRP A 246 9.61 -23.03 -5.28
N TYR A 247 8.68 -23.70 -4.61
CA TYR A 247 7.32 -23.24 -4.32
C TYR A 247 7.09 -23.23 -2.81
N LYS A 248 6.21 -22.34 -2.33
CA LYS A 248 5.80 -22.22 -0.93
C LYS A 248 4.31 -21.96 -0.81
N GLU A 249 3.71 -22.65 0.16
CA GLU A 249 2.30 -22.52 0.55
C GLU A 249 2.15 -21.50 1.69
N ALA A 250 0.92 -21.02 1.88
CA ALA A 250 0.58 -20.02 2.88
C ALA A 250 0.40 -20.61 4.28
N PRO A 251 0.56 -19.79 5.34
CA PRO A 251 0.04 -20.14 6.66
C PRO A 251 -1.49 -20.09 6.67
N ASP A 252 -2.09 -20.90 7.54
CA ASP A 252 -3.53 -20.99 7.72
C ASP A 252 -4.13 -19.60 8.03
N ALA A 253 -5.09 -19.18 7.21
CA ALA A 253 -5.77 -17.88 7.31
C ALA A 253 -7.27 -18.09 7.61
N PRO A 254 -7.93 -17.17 8.35
CA PRO A 254 -9.36 -17.28 8.61
C PRO A 254 -10.17 -17.14 7.31
N GLY A 255 -11.27 -17.89 7.17
CA GLY A 255 -12.18 -17.87 6.00
C GLY A 255 -12.91 -16.55 5.69
N SER A 256 -12.51 -15.43 6.31
CA SER A 256 -12.82 -14.07 5.86
C SER A 256 -11.70 -13.45 5.01
N GLY A 257 -10.63 -14.23 4.77
CA GLY A 257 -9.40 -13.82 4.09
C GLY A 257 -8.41 -13.10 5.00
N ALA A 258 -7.16 -13.04 4.55
CA ALA A 258 -6.09 -12.31 5.22
C ALA A 258 -5.15 -11.64 4.22
N ASP A 259 -4.55 -10.53 4.63
CA ASP A 259 -3.67 -9.76 3.77
C ASP A 259 -2.26 -10.40 3.73
N ALA A 260 -1.61 -10.41 2.56
CA ALA A 260 -0.24 -10.90 2.36
C ALA A 260 0.67 -9.82 1.75
N PRO A 261 0.87 -8.68 2.46
CA PRO A 261 1.54 -7.52 1.91
C PRO A 261 3.05 -7.73 1.73
N GLY A 262 3.65 -6.92 0.86
CA GLY A 262 5.09 -6.92 0.62
C GLY A 262 5.60 -8.10 -0.21
N LEU A 263 6.76 -7.88 -0.82
CA LEU A 263 7.59 -8.85 -1.52
C LEU A 263 8.98 -8.22 -1.59
N TRP A 264 9.96 -8.77 -0.86
CA TRP A 264 11.28 -8.14 -0.75
C TRP A 264 12.38 -9.15 -1.04
N ILE A 265 13.17 -8.88 -2.08
CA ILE A 265 14.31 -9.72 -2.46
C ILE A 265 15.61 -9.02 -2.01
N THR A 266 16.43 -9.70 -1.22
CA THR A 266 17.84 -9.35 -0.94
C THR A 266 18.77 -10.22 -1.79
N GLY A 267 20.09 -9.99 -1.73
CA GLY A 267 21.07 -10.84 -2.42
C GLY A 267 21.08 -12.31 -1.97
N LYS A 268 20.36 -12.67 -0.88
CA LYS A 268 20.28 -14.05 -0.36
C LYS A 268 18.88 -14.52 0.04
N ALA A 269 17.97 -13.62 0.39
CA ALA A 269 16.64 -13.94 0.91
C ALA A 269 15.51 -13.36 0.06
N ALA A 270 14.50 -14.19 -0.24
CA ALA A 270 13.20 -13.78 -0.74
C ALA A 270 12.22 -13.77 0.44
N VAL A 271 11.80 -12.57 0.86
CA VAL A 271 11.06 -12.33 2.10
C VAL A 271 9.61 -11.94 1.79
N LYS A 272 8.67 -12.53 2.53
CA LYS A 272 7.23 -12.40 2.30
C LYS A 272 6.46 -12.32 3.63
N ALA A 273 5.53 -11.37 3.75
CA ALA A 273 4.57 -11.35 4.85
C ALA A 273 3.23 -11.98 4.42
N ALA A 274 2.60 -12.73 5.34
CA ALA A 274 1.28 -13.32 5.15
C ALA A 274 0.54 -13.47 6.49
N TYR A 275 -0.68 -12.96 6.57
CA TYR A 275 -1.56 -13.01 7.74
C TYR A 275 -0.91 -12.55 9.06
N LYS A 276 -0.29 -13.44 9.84
CA LYS A 276 0.38 -13.13 11.13
C LYS A 276 1.90 -13.30 11.09
N GLN A 277 2.49 -13.63 9.95
CA GLN A 277 3.88 -14.09 9.88
C GLN A 277 4.67 -13.39 8.77
N VAL A 278 5.99 -13.32 8.95
CA VAL A 278 6.95 -12.99 7.90
C VAL A 278 7.93 -14.14 7.75
N PHE A 279 8.10 -14.60 6.51
CA PHE A 279 8.95 -15.73 6.11
C PHE A 279 10.09 -15.24 5.22
N ALA A 280 11.23 -15.92 5.23
CA ALA A 280 12.35 -15.61 4.35
C ALA A 280 13.02 -16.87 3.81
N TYR A 281 12.92 -17.08 2.51
CA TYR A 281 13.41 -18.25 1.80
C TYR A 281 14.69 -17.94 1.04
N ASN A 282 15.63 -18.87 0.98
CA ASN A 282 16.88 -18.68 0.24
C ASN A 282 16.60 -18.52 -1.26
N VAL A 283 17.18 -17.50 -1.91
CA VAL A 283 16.94 -17.21 -3.33
C VAL A 283 17.38 -18.34 -4.28
N GLY A 284 18.26 -19.24 -3.84
CA GLY A 284 18.72 -20.40 -4.59
C GLY A 284 17.83 -21.64 -4.41
N ASP A 285 17.60 -22.06 -3.16
CA ASP A 285 17.00 -23.38 -2.86
C ASP A 285 15.68 -23.34 -2.06
N GLY A 286 15.22 -22.18 -1.62
CA GLY A 286 13.95 -22.02 -0.93
C GLY A 286 13.91 -22.54 0.51
N LYS A 287 15.05 -22.94 1.10
CA LYS A 287 15.11 -23.25 2.54
C LYS A 287 14.93 -21.95 3.37
N PRO A 288 14.36 -22.01 4.58
CA PRO A 288 14.33 -20.86 5.48
C PRO A 288 15.74 -20.31 5.74
N THR A 289 15.90 -18.99 5.65
CA THR A 289 17.16 -18.28 5.97
C THR A 289 17.22 -17.82 7.42
N TRP A 290 16.06 -17.70 8.07
CA TRP A 290 15.85 -17.42 9.49
C TRP A 290 14.43 -17.87 9.90
N ASP A 291 14.18 -18.02 11.21
CA ASP A 291 12.90 -18.51 11.75
C ASP A 291 11.74 -17.53 11.50
N ALA A 292 10.59 -18.05 11.07
CA ALA A 292 9.44 -17.23 10.69
C ALA A 292 8.96 -16.31 11.84
N ILE A 293 8.88 -15.00 11.56
CA ILE A 293 8.55 -13.99 12.56
C ILE A 293 7.04 -13.94 12.76
N THR A 294 6.53 -14.61 13.80
CA THR A 294 5.11 -14.58 14.17
C THR A 294 4.74 -13.37 15.02
N PHE A 295 3.64 -12.72 14.67
CA PHE A 295 3.04 -11.58 15.36
C PHE A 295 1.79 -11.98 16.17
N PRO A 296 1.46 -11.28 17.27
CA PRO A 296 0.28 -11.59 18.09
C PRO A 296 -1.04 -11.48 17.31
N GLN A 297 -1.11 -10.55 16.36
CA GLN A 297 -2.29 -10.25 15.54
C GLN A 297 -1.92 -10.07 14.08
N LYS A 298 -2.92 -9.98 13.21
CA LYS A 298 -2.68 -9.88 11.76
C LYS A 298 -1.86 -8.64 11.42
N ILE A 299 -0.91 -8.83 10.52
CA ILE A 299 -0.23 -7.77 9.77
C ILE A 299 -1.31 -7.08 8.94
N CYS A 300 -1.26 -5.75 8.92
CA CYS A 300 -2.28 -4.88 8.33
C CYS A 300 -1.69 -3.82 7.39
N ALA A 301 -0.39 -3.56 7.48
CA ALA A 301 0.38 -2.83 6.48
C ALA A 301 1.83 -3.29 6.50
N ALA A 302 2.55 -3.09 5.39
CA ALA A 302 4.01 -3.29 5.31
C ALA A 302 4.59 -2.31 4.30
N THR A 303 5.84 -1.87 4.50
CA THR A 303 6.50 -0.93 3.60
C THR A 303 6.74 -1.56 2.22
N PRO A 304 6.20 -1.01 1.11
CA PRO A 304 6.41 -1.58 -0.23
C PRO A 304 7.89 -1.57 -0.64
N GLN A 305 8.62 -0.54 -0.21
CA GLN A 305 10.05 -0.40 -0.39
C GLN A 305 10.82 -0.84 0.87
N LYS A 306 12.10 -1.17 0.67
CA LYS A 306 13.10 -1.42 1.72
C LYS A 306 14.14 -0.30 1.73
N THR A 307 14.87 -0.12 2.83
CA THR A 307 16.05 0.76 2.87
C THR A 307 17.22 0.15 2.09
N SER A 308 18.29 0.93 1.88
CA SER A 308 19.52 0.45 1.22
C SER A 308 20.33 -0.57 2.02
N ASP A 309 20.05 -0.71 3.32
CA ASP A 309 20.61 -1.72 4.22
C ASP A 309 19.58 -2.84 4.55
N ASP A 310 18.64 -3.08 3.63
CA ASP A 310 17.69 -4.20 3.65
C ASP A 310 16.79 -4.26 4.92
N LYS A 311 16.32 -3.09 5.39
CA LYS A 311 15.29 -2.99 6.43
C LYS A 311 13.91 -2.70 5.84
N VAL A 312 12.88 -3.26 6.48
CA VAL A 312 11.47 -2.94 6.24
C VAL A 312 10.75 -2.69 7.57
N VAL A 313 9.55 -2.12 7.52
CA VAL A 313 8.67 -1.99 8.69
C VAL A 313 7.32 -2.62 8.36
N VAL A 314 6.82 -3.45 9.28
CA VAL A 314 5.45 -3.98 9.24
C VAL A 314 4.60 -3.34 10.34
N ALA A 315 3.31 -3.15 10.08
CA ALA A 315 2.31 -2.82 11.08
C ALA A 315 1.39 -4.02 11.30
N TYR A 316 1.05 -4.29 12.56
CA TYR A 316 0.04 -5.28 12.95
C TYR A 316 -1.05 -4.68 13.85
N MET A 317 -2.19 -5.37 13.91
CA MET A 317 -3.36 -4.92 14.64
C MET A 317 -3.14 -4.93 16.16
N SER A 318 -3.70 -3.95 16.88
CA SER A 318 -3.62 -3.85 18.33
C SER A 318 -4.47 -4.88 19.11
N GLY A 319 -5.16 -5.78 18.41
CA GLY A 319 -6.16 -6.70 18.95
C GLY A 319 -6.87 -7.48 17.83
N SER A 320 -7.92 -8.21 18.19
CA SER A 320 -8.71 -9.05 17.26
C SER A 320 -10.18 -8.64 17.11
N SER A 321 -10.57 -7.49 17.67
CA SER A 321 -11.91 -6.89 17.48
C SER A 321 -11.94 -5.98 16.25
N ASP A 322 -13.13 -5.70 15.72
CA ASP A 322 -13.31 -4.76 14.59
C ASP A 322 -12.88 -3.32 14.93
N SER A 323 -12.78 -3.01 16.22
CA SER A 323 -12.27 -1.76 16.80
C SER A 323 -10.75 -1.75 17.04
N ALA A 324 -10.05 -2.85 16.74
CA ALA A 324 -8.60 -2.91 16.83
C ALA A 324 -7.95 -2.02 15.75
N LYS A 325 -6.74 -1.55 16.03
CA LYS A 325 -6.07 -0.51 15.24
C LYS A 325 -4.81 -1.02 14.60
N CYS A 326 -4.59 -0.72 13.33
CA CYS A 326 -3.34 -0.94 12.62
C CYS A 326 -2.30 0.08 13.10
N ASN A 327 -1.66 -0.18 14.24
CA ASN A 327 -0.70 0.78 14.84
C ASN A 327 0.49 0.18 15.60
N GLN A 328 0.65 -1.14 15.64
CA GLN A 328 1.83 -1.76 16.25
C GLN A 328 2.91 -1.94 15.18
N LEU A 329 3.95 -1.11 15.20
CA LEU A 329 5.07 -1.16 14.26
C LEU A 329 6.16 -2.11 14.75
N GLN A 330 6.76 -2.84 13.83
CA GLN A 330 7.99 -3.59 14.02
C GLN A 330 8.91 -3.40 12.81
N GLN A 331 10.12 -2.89 13.05
CA GLN A 331 11.19 -2.92 12.06
C GLN A 331 11.79 -4.32 11.97
N ILE A 332 12.02 -4.81 10.76
CA ILE A 332 12.61 -6.12 10.45
C ILE A 332 13.82 -5.92 9.56
N ASP A 333 14.93 -6.55 9.92
CA ASP A 333 16.08 -6.77 9.06
C ASP A 333 15.80 -7.98 8.15
N LEU A 334 15.67 -7.76 6.84
CA LEU A 334 15.30 -8.82 5.88
C LEU A 334 16.37 -9.91 5.78
N ASP A 335 17.61 -9.57 6.09
CA ASP A 335 18.78 -10.37 5.83
C ASP A 335 19.13 -11.30 7.02
N THR A 336 18.59 -11.05 8.20
CA THR A 336 18.84 -11.81 9.43
C THR A 336 17.57 -12.22 10.21
N GLY A 337 16.41 -11.64 9.87
CA GLY A 337 15.18 -11.82 10.63
C GLY A 337 15.18 -11.06 11.96
N ALA A 338 16.21 -10.25 12.22
CA ALA A 338 16.30 -9.48 13.45
C ALA A 338 15.18 -8.44 13.53
N LYS A 339 14.31 -8.64 14.52
CA LYS A 339 13.39 -7.60 15.01
C LYS A 339 14.20 -6.54 15.75
N GLY A 340 14.36 -5.37 15.13
CA GLY A 340 14.90 -4.19 15.82
C GLY A 340 13.80 -3.49 16.61
N TRP A 341 13.74 -2.16 16.50
CA TRP A 341 12.78 -1.37 17.26
C TRP A 341 11.32 -1.73 16.93
N SER A 342 10.48 -1.65 17.96
CA SER A 342 9.03 -1.67 17.83
C SER A 342 8.45 -0.39 18.41
N GLY A 343 7.26 -0.01 17.95
CA GLY A 343 6.65 1.26 18.33
C GLY A 343 5.14 1.25 18.15
N LYS A 344 4.46 2.25 18.70
CA LYS A 344 3.03 2.44 18.53
C LYS A 344 2.74 3.78 17.86
N VAL A 345 2.04 3.74 16.72
CA VAL A 345 1.48 4.95 16.12
C VAL A 345 0.32 5.42 16.98
N ALA A 346 0.30 6.71 17.32
CA ALA A 346 -0.83 7.33 17.99
C ALA A 346 -1.94 7.65 16.98
N ASP A 347 -3.19 7.62 17.42
CA ASP A 347 -4.26 8.36 16.72
C ASP A 347 -3.97 9.87 16.81
N GLY A 348 -4.54 10.65 15.89
CA GLY A 348 -4.36 12.09 15.85
C GLY A 348 -5.56 12.85 16.41
N ALA A 349 -6.03 13.83 15.65
CA ALA A 349 -7.25 14.57 15.95
C ALA A 349 -8.53 13.71 15.82
N LEU A 350 -9.69 14.29 16.10
CA LEU A 350 -10.98 13.64 15.85
C LEU A 350 -11.09 13.27 14.36
N PHE A 351 -11.50 12.02 14.07
CA PHE A 351 -11.55 11.37 12.75
C PHE A 351 -10.19 10.99 12.11
N ASP A 352 -9.06 11.35 12.73
CA ASP A 352 -7.71 10.90 12.34
C ASP A 352 -7.32 9.65 13.14
N SER A 353 -7.71 8.48 12.64
CA SER A 353 -7.61 7.21 13.37
C SER A 353 -6.61 6.25 12.75
N THR A 354 -6.02 5.39 13.59
CA THR A 354 -5.20 4.25 13.17
C THR A 354 -6.01 2.97 12.92
N LEU A 355 -7.27 3.05 12.47
CA LEU A 355 -8.00 1.86 12.00
C LEU A 355 -7.30 1.26 10.78
N SER A 356 -6.88 2.14 9.87
CA SER A 356 -6.02 1.92 8.71
C SER A 356 -4.65 2.58 8.90
N LEU A 357 -3.66 2.18 8.09
CA LEU A 357 -2.32 2.78 8.10
C LEU A 357 -1.60 2.53 6.75
N GLU A 358 -1.08 3.58 6.12
CA GLU A 358 -0.16 3.48 4.97
C GLU A 358 1.28 3.53 5.49
N LEU A 359 2.20 2.70 4.97
CA LEU A 359 3.61 2.72 5.34
C LEU A 359 4.50 3.00 4.11
N SER A 360 5.11 4.18 4.07
CA SER A 360 6.02 4.59 2.98
C SER A 360 7.44 4.83 3.52
N ILE A 361 8.47 4.40 2.79
CA ILE A 361 9.89 4.66 3.10
C ILE A 361 10.49 5.60 2.06
N ALA A 362 11.23 6.63 2.49
CA ALA A 362 12.00 7.51 1.61
C ALA A 362 13.38 7.79 2.23
N GLY A 363 14.44 7.22 1.65
CA GLY A 363 15.72 7.06 2.34
C GLY A 363 15.53 6.27 3.64
N ASP A 364 16.13 6.73 4.74
CA ASP A 364 16.00 6.11 6.06
C ASP A 364 14.82 6.68 6.89
N THR A 365 13.88 7.40 6.25
CA THR A 365 12.63 7.83 6.89
C THR A 365 11.48 6.89 6.55
N LEU A 366 10.83 6.33 7.57
CA LEU A 366 9.48 5.79 7.51
C LEU A 366 8.47 6.92 7.69
N VAL A 367 7.38 6.93 6.92
CA VAL A 367 6.16 7.66 7.22
C VAL A 367 5.01 6.68 7.42
N ALA A 368 4.38 6.76 8.59
CA ALA A 368 3.13 6.09 8.90
C ALA A 368 1.96 7.06 8.61
N GLY A 369 1.36 6.91 7.43
CA GLY A 369 0.25 7.71 6.93
C GLY A 369 -1.10 7.26 7.50
N ARG A 370 -1.99 8.22 7.72
CA ARG A 370 -3.35 8.08 8.27
C ARG A 370 -4.32 8.93 7.45
N SER A 371 -5.62 8.77 7.69
CA SER A 371 -6.69 9.43 6.92
C SER A 371 -6.60 10.97 6.84
N MET A 372 -5.97 11.63 7.83
CA MET A 372 -5.92 13.10 7.93
C MET A 372 -4.55 13.66 8.39
N SER A 373 -3.52 12.81 8.54
CA SER A 373 -2.15 13.20 8.86
C SER A 373 -1.14 12.08 8.58
N GLY A 374 0.13 12.28 8.90
CA GLY A 374 1.13 11.20 8.98
C GLY A 374 2.21 11.49 10.03
N THR A 375 2.81 10.45 10.60
CA THR A 375 3.92 10.57 11.55
C THR A 375 5.16 9.88 11.00
N ALA A 376 6.30 10.57 11.02
CA ALA A 376 7.56 10.06 10.50
C ALA A 376 8.50 9.55 11.60
N TYR A 377 9.27 8.51 11.27
CA TYR A 377 10.23 7.85 12.13
C TYR A 377 11.52 7.56 11.36
N ASP A 378 12.65 7.64 12.04
CA ASP A 378 13.93 7.11 11.57
C ASP A 378 13.89 5.57 11.55
N VAL A 379 14.17 4.95 10.40
CA VAL A 379 14.06 3.49 10.22
C VAL A 379 15.10 2.73 11.05
N SER A 380 16.27 3.32 11.32
CA SER A 380 17.33 2.64 12.08
C SER A 380 17.02 2.55 13.58
N SER A 381 16.36 3.57 14.14
CA SER A 381 16.26 3.79 15.59
C SER A 381 14.83 3.86 16.13
N GLY A 382 13.82 3.96 15.27
CA GLY A 382 12.43 4.18 15.68
C GLY A 382 12.14 5.56 16.26
N LYS A 383 13.14 6.46 16.23
CA LYS A 383 12.99 7.82 16.73
C LYS A 383 12.02 8.58 15.83
N LYS A 384 10.90 9.03 16.41
CA LYS A 384 9.98 9.97 15.76
C LYS A 384 10.72 11.24 15.32
N LEU A 385 10.53 11.63 14.07
CA LEU A 385 11.17 12.78 13.42
C LEU A 385 10.26 14.01 13.38
N TRP A 386 9.04 13.83 12.88
CA TRP A 386 8.05 14.91 12.69
C TRP A 386 6.63 14.34 12.52
N ASP A 387 5.63 15.22 12.61
CA ASP A 387 4.26 14.96 12.17
C ASP A 387 3.90 15.88 11.01
N LYS A 388 3.11 15.36 10.08
CA LYS A 388 2.51 16.10 8.97
C LYS A 388 1.01 16.15 9.22
N GLU A 389 0.60 17.11 10.02
CA GLU A 389 -0.78 17.35 10.45
C GLU A 389 -1.53 18.28 9.50
N LYS A 390 -2.76 18.66 9.88
CA LYS A 390 -3.55 19.69 9.21
C LYS A 390 -2.75 20.99 9.07
N TYR A 391 -2.79 21.62 7.90
CA TYR A 391 -2.17 22.92 7.65
C TYR A 391 -3.08 23.85 6.83
N GLY A 392 -2.68 25.12 6.71
CA GLY A 392 -3.52 26.17 6.12
C GLY A 392 -4.83 26.34 6.90
N SER A 393 -5.90 26.74 6.20
CA SER A 393 -7.26 26.78 6.76
C SER A 393 -7.88 25.38 6.93
N SER A 394 -7.63 24.48 5.96
CA SER A 394 -8.44 23.28 5.76
C SER A 394 -7.77 22.18 4.90
N CYS A 395 -6.44 22.12 4.85
CA CYS A 395 -5.71 21.02 4.20
C CYS A 395 -5.41 19.88 5.17
N TYR A 396 -5.82 18.67 4.81
CA TYR A 396 -5.60 17.44 5.56
C TYR A 396 -4.76 16.46 4.73
N PRO A 397 -3.52 16.14 5.11
CA PRO A 397 -2.71 15.09 4.49
C PRO A 397 -3.45 13.76 4.49
N ALA A 398 -3.53 13.09 3.35
CA ALA A 398 -4.39 11.92 3.14
C ALA A 398 -3.67 10.69 2.57
N GLY A 399 -2.44 10.84 2.08
CA GLY A 399 -1.60 9.74 1.57
C GLY A 399 -0.15 10.16 1.32
N PHE A 400 0.76 9.20 1.29
CA PHE A 400 2.22 9.41 1.24
C PHE A 400 2.93 8.37 0.34
N ALA A 401 3.59 8.85 -0.73
CA ALA A 401 4.43 8.03 -1.61
C ALA A 401 5.92 8.23 -1.31
N GLY A 402 6.61 7.14 -0.98
CA GLY A 402 8.05 7.10 -0.71
C GLY A 402 8.91 6.63 -1.90
N GLY A 403 10.23 6.58 -1.68
CA GLY A 403 11.26 6.19 -2.65
C GLY A 403 12.44 7.16 -2.65
N ALA A 404 12.95 7.51 -3.83
CA ALA A 404 14.00 8.53 -4.00
C ALA A 404 13.55 9.96 -3.62
N LYS A 405 12.24 10.16 -3.41
CA LYS A 405 11.62 11.36 -2.87
C LYS A 405 10.47 10.96 -1.95
N LEU A 406 10.06 11.86 -1.06
CA LEU A 406 8.83 11.75 -0.29
C LEU A 406 7.80 12.73 -0.85
N VAL A 407 6.70 12.21 -1.38
CA VAL A 407 5.55 12.98 -1.84
C VAL A 407 4.39 12.77 -0.86
N SER A 408 3.75 13.86 -0.45
CA SER A 408 2.50 13.83 0.32
C SER A 408 1.39 14.49 -0.49
N VAL A 409 0.18 13.93 -0.43
CA VAL A 409 -1.02 14.56 -1.00
C VAL A 409 -1.99 14.87 0.13
N ALA A 410 -2.51 16.10 0.13
CA ALA A 410 -3.50 16.57 1.08
C ALA A 410 -4.76 17.03 0.37
N SER A 411 -5.94 16.71 0.92
CA SER A 411 -7.21 17.25 0.44
C SER A 411 -7.56 18.50 1.24
N CYS A 412 -7.87 19.57 0.51
CA CYS A 412 -7.94 20.93 1.01
C CYS A 412 -9.29 21.59 0.73
N GLY A 413 -9.93 22.14 1.76
CA GLY A 413 -11.17 22.91 1.60
C GLY A 413 -12.38 22.08 1.17
N ALA A 414 -12.40 20.79 1.51
CA ALA A 414 -13.52 19.87 1.21
C ALA A 414 -14.88 20.44 1.64
N GLY A 415 -15.90 20.29 0.78
CA GLY A 415 -17.24 20.83 0.99
C GLY A 415 -17.34 22.36 0.80
N SER A 416 -16.38 22.99 0.13
CA SER A 416 -16.40 24.45 -0.11
C SER A 416 -16.05 24.81 -1.56
N ASP A 417 -16.25 26.08 -1.93
CA ASP A 417 -15.81 26.55 -3.24
C ASP A 417 -14.30 26.51 -3.45
N THR A 418 -13.53 26.44 -2.38
CA THR A 418 -12.07 26.33 -2.40
C THR A 418 -11.55 24.90 -2.47
N GLU A 419 -12.39 23.89 -2.68
CA GLU A 419 -11.99 22.48 -2.71
C GLU A 419 -10.93 22.14 -3.78
N HIS A 420 -9.88 21.43 -3.38
CA HIS A 420 -8.77 20.94 -4.22
C HIS A 420 -7.94 19.90 -3.47
N ASP A 421 -7.05 19.18 -4.17
CA ASP A 421 -5.86 18.60 -3.56
C ASP A 421 -4.66 19.55 -3.64
N GLU A 422 -3.72 19.39 -2.72
CA GLU A 422 -2.33 19.83 -2.85
C GLU A 422 -1.39 18.63 -2.86
N VAL A 423 -0.37 18.69 -3.72
CA VAL A 423 0.74 17.75 -3.76
C VAL A 423 2.00 18.46 -3.27
N GLN A 424 2.78 17.82 -2.40
CA GLN A 424 3.97 18.41 -1.81
C GLN A 424 5.14 17.42 -1.81
N GLU A 425 6.30 17.82 -2.35
CA GLU A 425 7.55 17.13 -2.02
C GLU A 425 8.01 17.60 -0.63
N LEU A 426 8.22 16.63 0.27
CA LEU A 426 8.74 16.87 1.61
C LEU A 426 10.24 16.53 1.65
N ASP A 427 10.98 17.23 2.50
CA ASP A 427 12.25 16.75 3.01
C ASP A 427 12.01 15.56 3.96
N PRO A 428 12.52 14.35 3.68
CA PRO A 428 12.18 13.17 4.49
C PRO A 428 12.62 13.28 5.96
N VAL A 429 13.75 13.93 6.25
CA VAL A 429 14.30 13.97 7.61
C VAL A 429 13.61 15.05 8.46
N THR A 430 13.19 16.17 7.87
CA THR A 430 12.65 17.33 8.61
C THR A 430 11.17 17.63 8.37
N GLY A 431 10.51 16.93 7.43
CA GLY A 431 9.09 17.11 7.11
C GLY A 431 8.77 18.42 6.38
N LYS A 432 9.79 19.23 6.08
CA LYS A 432 9.64 20.55 5.46
C LYS A 432 9.23 20.41 4.00
N THR A 433 8.14 21.07 3.64
CA THR A 433 7.70 21.21 2.25
C THR A 433 8.76 21.94 1.43
N LYS A 434 9.23 21.31 0.34
CA LYS A 434 10.17 21.92 -0.63
C LYS A 434 9.44 22.71 -1.71
N TRP A 435 8.29 22.19 -2.15
CA TRP A 435 7.36 22.85 -3.07
C TRP A 435 5.92 22.34 -2.84
N THR A 436 4.94 23.11 -3.29
CA THR A 436 3.51 22.76 -3.25
C THR A 436 2.90 22.99 -4.63
N THR A 437 2.24 21.96 -5.16
CA THR A 437 1.48 22.01 -6.41
C THR A 437 -0.01 21.91 -6.10
N LYS A 438 -0.74 23.01 -6.33
CA LYS A 438 -2.19 23.05 -6.19
C LYS A 438 -2.85 22.39 -7.39
N ILE A 439 -3.67 21.36 -7.13
CA ILE A 439 -4.46 20.67 -8.15
C ILE A 439 -5.75 21.49 -8.42
N PRO A 440 -6.27 21.56 -9.67
CA PRO A 440 -7.51 22.30 -9.94
C PRO A 440 -8.74 21.59 -9.34
N LYS A 441 -9.75 22.37 -8.90
CA LYS A 441 -11.00 21.86 -8.30
C LYS A 441 -11.64 20.75 -9.15
N GLY A 442 -12.13 19.70 -8.47
CA GLY A 442 -12.77 18.53 -9.08
C GLY A 442 -11.80 17.51 -9.68
N TRP A 443 -10.48 17.75 -9.64
CA TRP A 443 -9.48 16.70 -9.89
C TRP A 443 -8.96 16.14 -8.57
N ARG A 444 -8.82 14.81 -8.52
CA ARG A 444 -8.30 14.08 -7.36
C ARG A 444 -7.11 13.21 -7.76
N VAL A 445 -6.00 13.30 -7.03
CA VAL A 445 -4.77 12.50 -7.29
C VAL A 445 -4.91 11.11 -6.66
N GLU A 446 -5.28 10.08 -7.42
CA GLU A 446 -5.46 8.75 -6.83
C GLU A 446 -4.15 7.98 -6.66
N ARG A 447 -3.17 8.16 -7.56
CA ARG A 447 -1.90 7.40 -7.54
C ARG A 447 -0.69 8.22 -7.95
N THR A 448 0.48 7.81 -7.47
CA THR A 448 1.79 8.35 -7.82
C THR A 448 2.58 7.26 -8.58
N TYR A 449 2.46 7.24 -9.91
CA TYR A 449 3.13 6.26 -10.79
C TYR A 449 4.66 6.36 -10.75
N SER A 450 5.22 7.48 -10.32
CA SER A 450 6.61 7.57 -9.86
C SER A 450 6.76 8.77 -8.92
N VAL A 451 7.65 8.65 -7.93
CA VAL A 451 8.08 9.78 -7.09
C VAL A 451 9.30 10.51 -7.68
N ASN A 452 10.02 9.94 -8.65
CA ASN A 452 11.20 10.56 -9.24
C ASN A 452 11.41 10.12 -10.71
N PRO A 453 11.08 10.96 -11.70
CA PRO A 453 10.36 12.23 -11.58
C PRO A 453 8.93 12.01 -11.06
N VAL A 454 8.32 13.03 -10.47
CA VAL A 454 6.96 12.90 -9.93
C VAL A 454 5.95 12.78 -11.08
N VAL A 455 5.24 11.65 -11.13
CA VAL A 455 4.19 11.35 -12.10
C VAL A 455 2.93 10.96 -11.35
N LEU A 456 1.86 11.73 -11.54
CA LEU A 456 0.59 11.62 -10.84
C LEU A 456 -0.48 11.12 -11.79
N TYR A 457 -1.27 10.13 -11.35
CA TYR A 457 -2.53 9.75 -11.98
C TYR A 457 -3.69 10.36 -11.20
N MET A 458 -4.58 11.03 -11.92
CA MET A 458 -5.68 11.81 -11.38
C MET A 458 -7.02 11.46 -12.04
N THR A 459 -8.09 11.47 -11.25
CA THR A 459 -9.49 11.30 -11.66
C THR A 459 -10.21 12.65 -11.67
N ASN A 460 -11.26 12.77 -12.48
CA ASN A 460 -12.25 13.84 -12.38
C ASN A 460 -13.65 13.24 -12.59
N ASP A 461 -14.38 13.08 -11.47
CA ASP A 461 -15.64 12.35 -11.47
C ASP A 461 -16.77 13.09 -12.19
N ASP A 462 -16.84 14.41 -12.11
CA ASP A 462 -17.87 15.20 -12.80
C ASP A 462 -17.75 15.07 -14.33
N LYS A 463 -16.51 15.02 -14.84
CA LYS A 463 -16.20 14.93 -16.28
C LYS A 463 -16.00 13.51 -16.77
N LYS A 464 -16.07 12.50 -15.88
CA LYS A 464 -15.81 11.07 -16.14
C LYS A 464 -14.55 10.86 -16.98
N THR A 465 -13.45 11.45 -16.53
CA THR A 465 -12.17 11.44 -17.24
C THR A 465 -10.99 11.33 -16.27
N VAL A 466 -9.82 11.01 -16.83
CA VAL A 466 -8.57 10.78 -16.09
C VAL A 466 -7.44 11.60 -16.70
N ASN A 467 -6.37 11.82 -15.94
CA ASN A 467 -5.19 12.53 -16.43
C ASN A 467 -3.93 11.98 -15.76
N VAL A 468 -2.87 11.80 -16.54
CA VAL A 468 -1.53 11.58 -15.99
C VAL A 468 -0.71 12.85 -16.16
N THR A 469 -0.34 13.48 -15.05
CA THR A 469 0.44 14.72 -14.99
C THR A 469 1.85 14.42 -14.50
N ALA A 470 2.86 14.83 -15.27
CA ALA A 470 4.26 14.82 -14.86
C ALA A 470 4.64 16.19 -14.28
N LEU A 471 5.34 16.22 -13.15
CA LEU A 471 5.85 17.44 -12.53
C LEU A 471 7.37 17.59 -12.69
N LYS A 472 7.84 18.84 -12.64
CA LYS A 472 9.25 19.21 -12.55
C LYS A 472 9.74 19.13 -11.10
N ASN A 473 11.05 19.25 -10.89
CA ASN A 473 11.66 19.24 -9.55
C ASN A 473 11.29 20.42 -8.64
N ASN A 474 10.58 21.44 -9.14
CA ASN A 474 10.04 22.57 -8.37
C ASN A 474 8.50 22.50 -8.20
N GLY A 475 7.86 21.39 -8.58
CA GLY A 475 6.40 21.22 -8.50
C GLY A 475 5.60 21.76 -9.70
N ASP A 476 6.20 22.53 -10.60
CA ASP A 476 5.52 22.94 -11.84
C ASP A 476 5.07 21.73 -12.66
N VAL A 477 3.97 21.86 -13.40
CA VAL A 477 3.63 20.90 -14.46
C VAL A 477 4.75 20.88 -15.51
N ARG A 478 5.32 19.69 -15.74
CA ARG A 478 6.25 19.40 -16.83
C ARG A 478 5.46 19.10 -18.11
N SER A 479 4.55 18.13 -18.03
CA SER A 479 3.62 17.81 -19.11
C SER A 479 2.39 17.06 -18.59
N GLN A 480 1.41 16.86 -19.48
CA GLN A 480 0.25 16.01 -19.22
C GLN A 480 0.09 15.05 -20.40
N LEU A 481 -0.19 13.79 -20.09
CA LEU A 481 -0.34 12.68 -21.03
C LEU A 481 -1.45 12.96 -22.07
N LYS A 482 -1.16 12.64 -23.33
CA LYS A 482 -2.02 12.84 -24.50
C LYS A 482 -2.16 11.52 -25.26
N SER A 483 -3.07 10.67 -24.80
CA SER A 483 -3.58 9.52 -25.56
C SER A 483 -5.12 9.50 -25.52
N GLN A 484 -5.71 8.61 -26.31
CA GLN A 484 -7.12 8.18 -26.23
C GLN A 484 -7.24 6.71 -25.76
N ASP A 485 -6.11 6.04 -25.50
CA ASP A 485 -6.07 4.67 -24.99
C ASP A 485 -6.48 4.62 -23.50
N THR A 486 -7.12 3.52 -23.09
CA THR A 486 -7.18 3.11 -21.68
C THR A 486 -5.86 2.42 -21.30
N PHE A 487 -5.38 2.64 -20.07
CA PHE A 487 -4.23 1.94 -19.51
C PHE A 487 -4.64 1.12 -18.28
N ALA A 488 -4.01 -0.04 -18.10
CA ALA A 488 -4.36 -1.00 -17.04
C ALA A 488 -3.14 -1.41 -16.19
N PRO A 489 -2.49 -0.49 -15.45
CA PRO A 489 -1.57 -0.87 -14.39
C PRO A 489 -2.35 -1.51 -13.21
N GLU A 490 -1.79 -2.56 -12.62
CA GLU A 490 -2.38 -3.25 -11.47
C GLU A 490 -2.07 -2.46 -10.18
N CYS A 491 -2.97 -1.55 -9.81
CA CYS A 491 -2.93 -0.84 -8.53
C CYS A 491 -3.73 -1.58 -7.45
N GLY A 492 -3.15 -1.75 -6.26
CA GLY A 492 -3.80 -2.41 -5.11
C GLY A 492 -5.12 -1.75 -4.69
N TYR A 493 -6.09 -2.55 -4.23
CA TYR A 493 -7.45 -2.08 -3.95
C TYR A 493 -7.55 -1.36 -2.60
N ALA A 494 -7.79 -0.04 -2.62
CA ALA A 494 -7.96 0.80 -1.43
C ALA A 494 -9.34 1.46 -1.45
N ILE A 495 -10.10 1.33 -0.34
CA ILE A 495 -11.50 1.77 -0.23
C ILE A 495 -11.66 2.99 0.68
N LEU A 496 -11.01 2.97 1.84
CA LEU A 496 -11.16 3.97 2.90
C LEU A 496 -10.01 5.00 2.89
N ASP A 497 -8.84 4.58 2.39
CA ASP A 497 -7.59 5.32 2.43
C ASP A 497 -7.06 5.58 1.02
N ARG A 498 -6.16 6.55 0.92
CA ARG A 498 -5.57 6.99 -0.34
C ARG A 498 -4.15 6.44 -0.48
N ASP A 499 -4.04 5.13 -0.64
CA ASP A 499 -2.77 4.48 -1.04
C ASP A 499 -2.27 5.12 -2.34
N LEU A 500 -1.20 5.90 -2.24
CA LEU A 500 -0.62 6.60 -3.40
C LEU A 500 0.32 5.71 -4.21
N THR A 501 0.61 4.50 -3.75
CA THR A 501 1.67 3.63 -4.26
C THR A 501 1.06 2.39 -4.92
N GLY A 502 1.75 1.24 -4.86
CA GLY A 502 1.17 -0.07 -5.14
C GLY A 502 0.71 -0.34 -6.58
N CYS A 503 1.12 0.44 -7.59
CA CYS A 503 0.78 0.24 -9.00
C CYS A 503 1.86 -0.53 -9.76
N GLN A 504 1.68 -1.84 -9.92
CA GLN A 504 2.44 -2.66 -10.86
C GLN A 504 2.08 -2.27 -12.31
N GLY A 505 3.00 -2.42 -13.26
CA GLY A 505 2.80 -2.00 -14.65
C GLY A 505 3.11 -0.52 -14.94
N ALA A 506 3.20 0.35 -13.93
CA ALA A 506 3.58 1.76 -14.12
C ALA A 506 5.07 1.97 -13.81
N VAL A 507 5.89 2.27 -14.83
CA VAL A 507 7.34 2.47 -14.68
C VAL A 507 7.76 3.78 -15.33
N ALA A 508 8.65 4.56 -14.70
CA ALA A 508 9.20 5.77 -15.28
C ALA A 508 10.74 5.81 -15.23
N ASP A 509 11.34 6.30 -16.32
CA ASP A 509 12.72 6.82 -16.32
C ASP A 509 12.69 8.37 -16.17
N ALA A 510 13.85 9.03 -16.21
CA ALA A 510 13.97 10.49 -16.08
C ALA A 510 13.15 11.32 -17.11
N ASN A 511 12.79 10.73 -18.25
CA ASN A 511 12.17 11.36 -19.42
C ASN A 511 11.05 10.52 -20.08
N THR A 512 10.84 9.27 -19.67
CA THR A 512 9.82 8.38 -20.22
C THR A 512 8.91 7.79 -19.13
N LEU A 513 7.61 7.72 -19.40
CA LEU A 513 6.67 6.86 -18.66
C LEU A 513 6.28 5.67 -19.54
N TYR A 514 6.22 4.48 -18.95
CA TYR A 514 5.79 3.24 -19.58
C TYR A 514 4.49 2.77 -18.93
N LEU A 515 3.47 2.50 -19.75
CA LEU A 515 2.17 1.99 -19.30
C LEU A 515 1.69 0.85 -20.22
N PRO A 516 1.08 -0.21 -19.67
CA PRO A 516 0.34 -1.21 -20.43
C PRO A 516 -1.02 -0.64 -20.86
N THR A 517 -1.41 -0.84 -22.13
CA THR A 517 -2.80 -0.61 -22.55
C THR A 517 -3.72 -1.63 -21.89
N GLU A 518 -5.00 -1.27 -21.76
CA GLU A 518 -6.07 -2.22 -21.43
C GLU A 518 -6.17 -3.31 -22.51
N ALA A 519 -6.10 -4.58 -22.09
CA ALA A 519 -6.30 -5.74 -22.97
C ALA A 519 -7.79 -5.95 -23.23
N LYS A 520 -8.26 -5.62 -24.44
CA LYS A 520 -9.68 -5.77 -24.82
C LYS A 520 -10.02 -7.17 -25.35
N SER A 521 -9.01 -7.85 -25.91
CA SER A 521 -9.07 -9.24 -26.38
C SER A 521 -7.65 -9.67 -26.76
N GLY A 522 -7.09 -10.66 -26.06
CA GLY A 522 -5.68 -11.05 -26.23
C GLY A 522 -4.71 -9.92 -25.87
N ALA A 523 -3.53 -9.95 -26.49
CA ALA A 523 -2.38 -9.15 -26.10
C ALA A 523 -2.61 -7.63 -26.09
N ASN A 524 -2.01 -6.99 -25.10
CA ASN A 524 -1.89 -5.54 -24.99
C ASN A 524 -0.62 -5.00 -25.69
N GLU A 525 -0.42 -3.70 -25.56
CA GLU A 525 0.82 -3.01 -25.91
C GLU A 525 1.40 -2.29 -24.68
N VAL A 526 2.73 -2.20 -24.59
CA VAL A 526 3.41 -1.27 -23.68
C VAL A 526 3.73 0.00 -24.46
N VAL A 527 3.22 1.13 -24.01
CA VAL A 527 3.38 2.44 -24.66
C VAL A 527 4.32 3.32 -23.86
N ALA A 528 5.28 3.95 -24.54
CA ALA A 528 6.29 4.82 -23.97
C ALA A 528 5.95 6.30 -24.25
N PHE A 529 5.74 7.09 -23.20
CA PHE A 529 5.36 8.50 -23.29
C PHE A 529 6.48 9.43 -22.85
N SER A 530 6.75 10.48 -23.63
CA SER A 530 7.68 11.54 -23.29
C SER A 530 7.13 12.37 -22.13
N LEU A 531 7.81 12.33 -20.98
CA LEU A 531 7.50 13.16 -19.81
C LEU A 531 7.71 14.67 -20.06
N GLU A 532 8.40 15.04 -21.15
CA GLU A 532 8.60 16.44 -21.56
C GLU A 532 7.41 16.99 -22.36
N THR A 533 6.74 16.17 -23.19
CA THR A 533 5.69 16.66 -24.11
C THR A 533 4.31 16.07 -23.84
N GLY A 534 4.23 14.99 -23.06
CA GLY A 534 3.04 14.18 -22.84
C GLY A 534 2.65 13.30 -24.02
N LYS A 535 3.43 13.29 -25.11
CA LYS A 535 3.15 12.50 -26.32
C LYS A 535 3.82 11.13 -26.29
N GLU A 536 3.25 10.19 -27.01
CA GLU A 536 3.88 8.90 -27.32
C GLU A 536 5.22 9.10 -28.03
N LYS A 537 6.19 8.24 -27.69
CA LYS A 537 7.49 8.08 -28.33
C LYS A 537 7.51 6.84 -29.22
N TRP A 538 6.99 5.73 -28.69
CA TRP A 538 6.87 4.42 -29.34
C TRP A 538 5.93 3.52 -28.53
N ARG A 539 5.50 2.39 -29.13
CA ARG A 539 4.81 1.29 -28.45
C ARG A 539 5.29 -0.07 -28.94
N VAL A 540 5.09 -1.10 -28.13
CA VAL A 540 5.49 -2.49 -28.42
C VAL A 540 4.37 -3.44 -27.97
N LYS A 541 3.79 -4.22 -28.91
CA LYS A 541 2.85 -5.32 -28.58
C LYS A 541 3.55 -6.38 -27.72
N SER A 542 2.81 -7.01 -26.81
CA SER A 542 3.24 -8.24 -26.16
C SER A 542 3.80 -9.26 -27.19
N PRO A 543 4.91 -9.96 -26.89
CA PRO A 543 5.54 -10.99 -27.74
C PRO A 543 4.81 -12.35 -27.64
N ALA A 544 3.54 -12.31 -27.29
CA ALA A 544 2.63 -13.43 -27.07
C ALA A 544 1.20 -12.90 -27.31
N ASP A 545 0.16 -13.67 -26.97
CA ASP A 545 -1.24 -13.18 -27.02
C ASP A 545 -1.82 -12.87 -25.63
N GLU A 546 -0.96 -12.87 -24.62
CA GLU A 546 -1.21 -12.55 -23.22
C GLU A 546 -0.73 -11.13 -22.87
N SER A 547 -1.18 -10.57 -21.73
CA SER A 547 -0.81 -9.21 -21.32
C SER A 547 0.65 -9.09 -20.93
N MET A 548 1.29 -7.98 -21.29
CA MET A 548 2.64 -7.59 -20.90
C MET A 548 2.60 -6.37 -19.96
N MET A 549 3.22 -6.48 -18.79
CA MET A 549 3.28 -5.44 -17.76
C MET A 549 4.72 -5.01 -17.47
N PRO A 550 5.03 -3.69 -17.56
CA PRO A 550 6.29 -3.12 -17.10
C PRO A 550 6.56 -3.40 -15.61
N LEU A 551 7.77 -3.88 -15.30
CA LEU A 551 8.21 -4.10 -13.91
C LEU A 551 9.17 -3.01 -13.43
N LYS A 552 10.28 -2.81 -14.14
CA LYS A 552 11.32 -1.83 -13.78
C LYS A 552 12.30 -1.57 -14.93
N MET A 553 13.10 -0.53 -14.79
CA MET A 553 14.25 -0.27 -15.68
C MET A 553 15.46 -1.11 -15.26
N ASP A 554 16.19 -1.65 -16.24
CA ASP A 554 17.52 -2.23 -16.11
C ASP A 554 18.46 -1.56 -17.13
N GLY A 555 19.24 -0.58 -16.65
CA GLY A 555 20.05 0.29 -17.50
C GLY A 555 19.18 1.05 -18.53
N THR A 556 19.38 0.74 -19.82
CA THR A 556 18.62 1.30 -20.95
C THR A 556 17.48 0.38 -21.43
N ASN A 557 17.18 -0.69 -20.69
CA ASN A 557 16.10 -1.62 -21.01
C ASN A 557 14.94 -1.47 -20.03
N LEU A 558 13.73 -1.67 -20.52
CA LEU A 558 12.56 -1.89 -19.69
C LEU A 558 12.38 -3.41 -19.51
N ILE A 559 12.37 -3.88 -18.26
CA ILE A 559 12.01 -5.25 -17.92
C ILE A 559 10.49 -5.31 -17.78
N ALA A 560 9.89 -6.30 -18.44
CA ALA A 560 8.46 -6.56 -18.38
C ALA A 560 8.17 -8.06 -18.14
N TYR A 561 7.04 -8.32 -17.51
CA TYR A 561 6.46 -9.66 -17.35
C TYR A 561 5.33 -9.83 -18.36
N VAL A 562 5.29 -10.97 -19.05
CA VAL A 562 4.15 -11.41 -19.85
C VAL A 562 3.48 -12.55 -19.10
N GLU A 563 2.17 -12.43 -18.89
CA GLU A 563 1.37 -13.38 -18.13
C GLU A 563 1.34 -14.78 -18.79
N PRO A 564 1.09 -15.86 -18.01
CA PRO A 564 0.87 -17.20 -18.54
C PRO A 564 -0.41 -17.30 -19.37
N SER A 565 -0.47 -18.32 -20.23
CA SER A 565 -1.69 -18.81 -20.86
C SER A 565 -1.98 -20.24 -20.39
N TYR A 566 -3.03 -20.87 -20.92
CA TYR A 566 -3.28 -22.29 -20.65
C TYR A 566 -2.18 -23.21 -21.24
N ASP A 567 -1.66 -22.84 -22.42
CA ASP A 567 -0.70 -23.64 -23.18
C ASP A 567 0.77 -23.21 -22.97
N ALA A 568 1.05 -22.19 -22.14
CA ALA A 568 2.41 -21.73 -21.85
C ALA A 568 2.53 -20.99 -20.50
N GLY A 569 3.61 -21.25 -19.76
CA GLY A 569 3.97 -20.43 -18.60
C GLY A 569 4.33 -18.99 -18.99
N GLY A 570 4.31 -18.08 -18.01
CA GLY A 570 4.66 -16.67 -18.19
C GLY A 570 6.12 -16.48 -18.61
N ARG A 571 6.50 -15.25 -18.98
CA ARG A 571 7.87 -14.95 -19.42
C ARG A 571 8.35 -13.58 -19.01
N ILE A 572 9.64 -13.48 -18.71
CA ILE A 572 10.30 -12.19 -18.47
C ILE A 572 11.02 -11.75 -19.73
N VAL A 573 10.84 -10.49 -20.10
CA VAL A 573 11.37 -9.91 -21.32
C VAL A 573 12.05 -8.56 -21.07
N SER A 574 13.00 -8.24 -21.94
CA SER A 574 13.74 -6.98 -21.98
C SER A 574 13.39 -6.22 -23.25
N ILE A 575 12.97 -4.97 -23.12
CA ILE A 575 12.61 -4.08 -24.23
C ILE A 575 13.63 -2.93 -24.26
N PRO A 576 14.51 -2.82 -25.27
CA PRO A 576 15.49 -1.75 -25.34
C PRO A 576 14.78 -0.41 -25.59
N THR A 577 14.97 0.56 -24.69
CA THR A 577 14.23 1.84 -24.73
C THR A 577 14.81 2.86 -25.72
N THR A 578 16.02 2.58 -26.21
CA THR A 578 16.79 3.32 -27.22
C THR A 578 16.91 2.53 -28.52
N GLY A 579 17.12 3.23 -29.64
CA GLY A 579 17.07 2.64 -30.98
C GLY A 579 15.69 2.83 -31.61
N SER A 580 15.39 2.08 -32.68
CA SER A 580 14.15 2.24 -33.46
C SER A 580 13.29 0.97 -33.56
N SER A 581 13.84 -0.21 -33.24
CA SER A 581 13.14 -1.49 -33.40
C SER A 581 12.48 -2.00 -32.11
N HIS A 582 12.85 -1.45 -30.95
CA HIS A 582 12.37 -1.78 -29.60
C HIS A 582 12.14 -3.29 -29.36
N THR A 583 13.03 -4.12 -29.91
CA THR A 583 12.74 -5.54 -30.11
C THR A 583 12.84 -6.34 -28.81
N THR A 584 11.69 -6.85 -28.37
CA THR A 584 11.52 -7.61 -27.15
C THR A 584 12.40 -8.88 -27.13
N THR A 585 13.31 -8.95 -26.17
CA THR A 585 14.23 -10.08 -25.97
C THR A 585 13.76 -10.92 -24.79
N LYS A 586 13.52 -12.23 -24.98
CA LYS A 586 13.10 -13.12 -23.88
C LYS A 586 14.26 -13.43 -22.95
N LEU A 587 14.15 -13.04 -21.68
CA LEU A 587 15.14 -13.31 -20.64
C LEU A 587 14.88 -14.62 -19.90
N LEU A 588 13.62 -14.92 -19.62
CA LEU A 588 13.16 -16.10 -18.89
C LEU A 588 11.84 -16.62 -19.50
N GLN A 589 11.56 -17.91 -19.38
CA GLN A 589 10.31 -18.57 -19.82
C GLN A 589 9.93 -19.57 -18.73
N ASN A 590 8.81 -19.39 -18.06
CA ASN A 590 8.35 -20.33 -17.03
C ASN A 590 7.80 -21.60 -17.69
N PRO A 591 7.86 -22.78 -17.05
CA PRO A 591 7.37 -24.04 -17.60
C PRO A 591 5.86 -24.03 -17.85
N GLN A 592 5.43 -24.58 -18.98
CA GLN A 592 4.01 -24.85 -19.24
C GLN A 592 3.36 -25.68 -18.11
N GLY A 593 4.07 -26.67 -17.57
CA GLY A 593 3.58 -27.51 -16.45
C GLY A 593 3.30 -26.77 -15.13
N THR A 594 3.62 -25.48 -15.03
CA THR A 594 3.24 -24.63 -13.90
C THR A 594 2.32 -23.45 -14.26
N ALA A 595 1.83 -23.39 -15.49
CA ALA A 595 1.04 -22.26 -15.98
C ALA A 595 -0.25 -22.06 -15.15
N ASP A 596 -0.96 -23.13 -14.77
CA ASP A 596 -2.13 -23.04 -13.88
C ASP A 596 -1.80 -22.63 -12.43
N ILE A 597 -0.58 -22.96 -11.96
CA ILE A 597 -0.09 -22.50 -10.66
C ILE A 597 0.15 -20.99 -10.73
N GLU A 598 0.85 -20.53 -11.76
CA GLU A 598 1.20 -19.13 -12.03
C GLU A 598 -0.05 -18.26 -12.27
N ASN A 599 -0.96 -18.69 -13.15
CA ASN A 599 -2.18 -18.00 -13.54
C ASN A 599 -3.15 -17.83 -12.35
N GLY A 600 -3.26 -18.85 -11.49
CA GLY A 600 -4.11 -18.78 -10.30
C GLY A 600 -3.55 -17.93 -9.14
N PHE A 601 -2.54 -17.09 -9.33
CA PHE A 601 -2.20 -16.00 -8.40
C PHE A 601 -3.06 -14.76 -8.71
N PHE A 602 -4.37 -14.84 -8.44
CA PHE A 602 -5.36 -13.81 -8.79
C PHE A 602 -5.07 -12.41 -8.21
N SER A 603 -4.48 -12.36 -7.01
CA SER A 603 -4.01 -11.13 -6.37
C SER A 603 -2.49 -11.27 -6.24
N LYS A 604 -1.73 -10.62 -7.11
CA LYS A 604 -0.28 -10.87 -7.27
C LYS A 604 0.60 -9.67 -6.92
N ALA A 605 1.81 -9.96 -6.46
CA ALA A 605 2.97 -9.08 -6.53
C ALA A 605 4.14 -9.87 -7.11
N VAL A 606 4.89 -9.26 -8.05
CA VAL A 606 5.99 -9.93 -8.76
C VAL A 606 7.27 -9.10 -8.74
N ASP A 607 8.43 -9.76 -8.85
CA ASP A 607 9.72 -9.09 -9.10
C ASP A 607 10.67 -9.99 -9.93
N TYR A 608 11.65 -9.37 -10.58
CA TYR A 608 12.72 -10.04 -11.34
C TYR A 608 14.10 -9.56 -10.87
N VAL A 609 14.88 -10.43 -10.22
CA VAL A 609 16.18 -10.09 -9.60
C VAL A 609 17.20 -11.18 -9.89
N ASP A 610 18.41 -10.78 -10.30
CA ASP A 610 19.56 -11.65 -10.55
C ASP A 610 19.23 -12.90 -11.39
N GLY A 611 18.48 -12.68 -12.47
CA GLY A 611 18.06 -13.70 -13.42
C GLY A 611 16.85 -14.53 -12.99
N ARG A 612 16.31 -14.33 -11.78
CA ARG A 612 15.19 -15.08 -11.20
C ARG A 612 13.91 -14.27 -11.23
N PHE A 613 12.78 -14.94 -11.46
CA PHE A 613 11.44 -14.37 -11.36
C PHE A 613 10.74 -14.87 -10.10
N TYR A 614 10.02 -13.98 -9.42
CA TYR A 614 9.24 -14.28 -8.23
C TYR A 614 7.81 -13.81 -8.44
N ILE A 615 6.84 -14.67 -8.10
CA ILE A 615 5.43 -14.33 -7.99
C ILE A 615 4.93 -14.74 -6.60
N SER A 616 4.14 -13.87 -5.96
CA SER A 616 3.57 -14.13 -4.63
C SER A 616 2.14 -13.62 -4.54
N THR A 617 1.32 -14.24 -3.70
CA THR A 617 -0.03 -13.73 -3.44
C THR A 617 0.04 -12.44 -2.59
N THR A 618 -0.81 -11.47 -2.88
CA THR A 618 -1.04 -10.29 -2.02
C THR A 618 -2.25 -10.46 -1.09
N ARG A 619 -3.06 -11.52 -1.27
CA ARG A 619 -4.22 -11.80 -0.41
C ARG A 619 -4.53 -13.31 -0.33
N LEU A 620 -4.78 -13.78 0.88
CA LEU A 620 -5.29 -15.11 1.21
C LEU A 620 -6.81 -15.06 1.28
N THR A 621 -7.45 -16.13 0.82
CA THR A 621 -8.92 -16.33 0.85
C THR A 621 -9.39 -16.96 2.16
N GLY A 622 -8.51 -17.70 2.86
CA GLY A 622 -8.85 -18.49 4.04
C GLY A 622 -9.58 -19.78 3.68
N ASN A 623 -9.15 -20.47 2.62
CA ASN A 623 -9.72 -21.75 2.23
C ASN A 623 -9.20 -22.88 3.14
N ASP A 624 -10.06 -23.39 4.03
CA ASP A 624 -9.75 -24.52 4.91
C ASP A 624 -9.65 -25.87 4.17
N GLU A 625 -10.14 -25.97 2.93
CA GLU A 625 -10.19 -27.23 2.16
C GLU A 625 -8.87 -27.54 1.42
N ALA A 626 -8.07 -26.52 1.07
CA ALA A 626 -6.82 -26.67 0.33
C ALA A 626 -5.83 -25.55 0.65
N LYS A 627 -4.55 -25.91 0.83
CA LYS A 627 -3.48 -24.95 1.17
C LYS A 627 -3.27 -23.91 0.06
N GLU A 628 -3.27 -22.64 0.45
CA GLU A 628 -3.18 -21.54 -0.50
C GLU A 628 -1.74 -21.28 -1.00
N LYS A 629 -1.64 -20.73 -2.21
CA LYS A 629 -0.37 -20.38 -2.86
C LYS A 629 0.25 -19.14 -2.19
N LEU A 630 1.43 -19.26 -1.58
CA LEU A 630 2.14 -18.09 -1.01
C LEU A 630 3.09 -17.46 -2.02
N MET A 631 4.05 -18.24 -2.53
CA MET A 631 5.16 -17.73 -3.34
C MET A 631 5.78 -18.82 -4.21
N LEU A 632 6.20 -18.44 -5.41
CA LEU A 632 6.82 -19.32 -6.41
C LEU A 632 8.02 -18.61 -7.05
N ALA A 633 9.12 -19.32 -7.24
CA ALA A 633 10.37 -18.79 -7.76
C ALA A 633 10.89 -19.57 -8.98
N TYR A 634 11.29 -18.87 -10.02
CA TYR A 634 11.80 -19.43 -11.28
C TYR A 634 13.22 -18.92 -11.59
N GLY A 635 14.05 -19.74 -12.22
CA GLY A 635 15.43 -19.41 -12.60
C GLY A 635 16.00 -20.34 -13.67
N LYS A 636 17.24 -20.12 -14.12
CA LYS A 636 17.83 -20.88 -15.24
C LYS A 636 18.42 -22.23 -14.84
#